data_AF-A0A6A5ZFL6-F1
#
_entry.id   AF-A0A6A5ZFL6-F1
#
_cell.length_a   1.000
_cell.length_b   1.000
_cell.length_c   1.000
_cell.angle_alpha   90.00
_cell.angle_beta   90.00
_cell.angle_gamma   90.00
#
_symmetry.space_group_name_H-M   'P 1'
#
loop_
_entity.id
_entity.type
_entity.pdbx_description
1 polymer ?
#
loop_
_entity_poly.entity_id
_entity_poly.type
_entity_poly.pdbx_seq_one_letter_code
_entity_poly.pdbx_strand_id
1 'polypeptide(L)'
;MSTFVINSISTEHHLRVTDTSGRAAFPGKVDIWTALSPHTATWYPDGKGSKVPIIYPMILEPSESWDIPMSLIGLFIFPSTWSGRFVVQGRLQGEDDVVFESDPEIIPPPTNPPIPVPIAVLKMHMKAPAKDVAPCIPFGWVGDFEWSITNVENDKNTAKCIIPTRLELYWSLHQASSGPLLVRSEVLETRVDFASSYPVELLRLFWPQPTEFEGVPNLDDYDTAAAWYAQRAVRVIWSLEIRPKFDSALGASSYGMTCLGGYFDLKRWLDSDVQNASCNSFDLAGVLQLACAVYLNRDGMEPLRSRWVLQEPYGLVPPGSLYGWDEPQDCNNPYFLLKGSKPLIDPTKDPLELDVGRAPFTRRAWVEAYLQMGSDRRVIDVTHCPKGTPEYGSKSREDYSTSHIDSFWKAPEKGRSAMFGNLQNNSAPFPSGSCYTEPDYRLSIRDNKAIDRIGVRSVNSVGTLPRLLEDLRYPLGVRTAVEKTLTKGRNASPPALSNCNASFDAETVCAQLSGIAHAKLVRTSTMLGKDRTRRTIECLLDAPAISLRIDIGVHTSLEAAINTMVYHLAGFETNIDEIGERTNQPLGSISVRTPLSVFWANGNVFVNLRISSSNSITSEEATVLDSIAKALDEYLESSKVSNSNQLRPAIALRQDTPVPTTVKVGDSFTVQIEDTADVASESFGMTDIPDAIVAGGVMAESGNFDFLAAVPRVAVVSLVCAHKTTLYPATASYIVEVVPDEDLLR
;
A
#
# COMPACT_ATOMS: atom_id res chain seq x y z
N MET A 1 -23.70 -35.03 -26.56
CA MET A 1 -22.54 -34.50 -25.83
C MET A 1 -23.04 -34.09 -24.46
N SER A 2 -22.34 -34.48 -23.39
CA SER A 2 -22.59 -33.90 -22.07
C SER A 2 -22.13 -32.44 -22.10
N THR A 3 -22.90 -31.57 -21.47
CA THR A 3 -22.61 -30.13 -21.37
C THR A 3 -22.76 -29.77 -19.91
N PHE A 4 -21.67 -29.37 -19.28
CA PHE A 4 -21.64 -28.85 -17.91
C PHE A 4 -21.34 -27.35 -17.97
N VAL A 5 -22.20 -26.56 -17.32
CA VAL A 5 -22.02 -25.11 -17.19
C VAL A 5 -22.31 -24.73 -15.75
N ILE A 6 -21.39 -24.01 -15.12
CA ILE A 6 -21.63 -23.35 -13.84
C ILE A 6 -22.26 -22.00 -14.14
N ASN A 7 -23.33 -21.67 -13.42
CA ASN A 7 -24.04 -20.39 -13.53
C ASN A 7 -23.63 -19.41 -12.45
N SER A 8 -23.38 -19.87 -11.22
CA SER A 8 -22.90 -19.03 -10.14
C SER A 8 -22.17 -19.83 -9.07
N ILE A 9 -21.24 -19.16 -8.39
CA ILE A 9 -20.59 -19.64 -7.17
C ILE A 9 -20.81 -18.57 -6.10
N SER A 10 -21.29 -18.98 -4.94
CA SER A 10 -21.52 -18.12 -3.79
C SER A 10 -20.93 -18.74 -2.54
N THR A 11 -20.54 -17.92 -1.57
CA THR A 11 -20.03 -18.40 -0.30
C THR A 11 -20.25 -17.38 0.80
N GLU A 12 -19.93 -17.75 2.03
CA GLU A 12 -19.95 -16.87 3.19
C GLU A 12 -18.58 -16.23 3.39
N HIS A 13 -18.56 -14.90 3.33
CA HIS A 13 -17.39 -14.10 3.63
C HIS A 13 -17.30 -13.89 5.14
N HIS A 14 -16.16 -14.18 5.76
CA HIS A 14 -16.01 -14.10 7.23
C HIS A 14 -15.14 -12.94 7.71
N LEU A 15 -14.13 -12.55 6.94
CA LEU A 15 -13.19 -11.48 7.29
C LEU A 15 -13.14 -10.43 6.20
N ARG A 16 -12.99 -9.17 6.54
CA ARG A 16 -13.04 -8.07 5.57
C ARG A 16 -11.81 -8.05 4.65
N VAL A 17 -12.07 -7.86 3.36
CA VAL A 17 -11.07 -7.58 2.32
C VAL A 17 -11.44 -6.27 1.62
N THR A 18 -10.44 -5.48 1.23
CA THR A 18 -10.66 -4.35 0.31
C THR A 18 -10.22 -4.76 -1.08
N ASP A 19 -11.09 -4.51 -2.06
CA ASP A 19 -10.77 -4.69 -3.47
C ASP A 19 -9.78 -3.63 -3.98
N THR A 20 -9.43 -3.71 -5.26
CA THR A 20 -8.46 -2.79 -5.88
C THR A 20 -8.98 -1.35 -6.06
N SER A 21 -10.27 -1.13 -5.82
CA SER A 21 -10.90 0.19 -5.77
C SER A 21 -10.90 0.78 -4.35
N GLY A 22 -10.52 -0.01 -3.34
CA GLY A 22 -10.56 0.37 -1.93
C GLY A 22 -11.94 0.17 -1.29
N ARG A 23 -12.87 -0.52 -1.95
CA ARG A 23 -14.16 -0.88 -1.37
C ARG A 23 -14.03 -2.13 -0.54
N ALA A 24 -14.64 -2.10 0.64
CA ALA A 24 -14.68 -3.24 1.53
C ALA A 24 -15.79 -4.21 1.14
N ALA A 25 -15.47 -5.50 1.10
CA ALA A 25 -16.49 -6.53 1.20
C ALA A 25 -16.74 -6.84 2.68
N PHE A 26 -18.00 -6.70 3.12
CA PHE A 26 -18.40 -7.04 4.48
C PHE A 26 -18.66 -8.55 4.63
N PRO A 27 -18.62 -9.08 5.87
CA PRO A 27 -19.01 -10.45 6.13
C PRO A 27 -20.45 -10.74 5.70
N GLY A 28 -20.71 -11.97 5.26
CA GLY A 28 -22.03 -12.43 4.80
C GLY A 28 -21.98 -13.21 3.50
N LYS A 29 -23.14 -13.70 3.04
CA LYS A 29 -23.24 -14.48 1.80
C LYS A 29 -23.06 -13.58 0.59
N VAL A 30 -22.12 -13.94 -0.29
CA VAL A 30 -21.78 -13.19 -1.50
C VAL A 30 -21.64 -14.11 -2.71
N ASP A 31 -22.09 -13.63 -3.87
CA ASP A 31 -21.79 -14.26 -5.15
C ASP A 31 -20.39 -13.88 -5.59
N ILE A 32 -19.47 -14.85 -5.62
CA ILE A 32 -18.06 -14.65 -5.95
C ILE A 32 -17.76 -14.86 -7.44
N TRP A 33 -18.69 -15.51 -8.15
CA TRP A 33 -18.62 -15.71 -9.59
C TRP A 33 -20.02 -15.92 -10.20
N THR A 34 -20.27 -15.41 -11.42
CA THR A 34 -21.52 -15.65 -12.16
C THR A 34 -21.31 -15.72 -13.69
N ALA A 35 -22.00 -16.62 -14.38
CA ALA A 35 -21.91 -16.85 -15.82
C ALA A 35 -22.54 -15.76 -16.68
N LEU A 36 -23.46 -14.94 -16.13
CA LEU A 36 -24.05 -13.77 -16.81
C LEU A 36 -23.08 -12.59 -16.92
N SER A 37 -21.83 -12.74 -16.44
CA SER A 37 -20.70 -11.87 -16.77
C SER A 37 -19.76 -12.48 -17.81
N PRO A 38 -20.21 -13.10 -18.92
CA PRO A 38 -19.33 -13.96 -19.70
C PRO A 38 -18.31 -13.16 -20.53
N HIS A 39 -18.54 -11.89 -20.88
CA HIS A 39 -17.62 -11.10 -21.73
C HIS A 39 -17.64 -9.57 -21.55
N THR A 40 -17.93 -9.05 -20.35
CA THR A 40 -17.48 -7.68 -19.97
C THR A 40 -16.42 -7.80 -18.89
N ALA A 41 -15.17 -7.94 -19.34
CA ALA A 41 -13.95 -8.06 -18.55
C ALA A 41 -13.58 -6.78 -17.76
N THR A 42 -14.53 -6.12 -17.09
CA THR A 42 -14.28 -4.80 -16.48
C THR A 42 -14.88 -4.60 -15.09
N TRP A 43 -15.00 -5.67 -14.29
CA TRP A 43 -15.14 -5.49 -12.83
C TRP A 43 -13.82 -5.67 -12.07
N TYR A 44 -12.73 -5.97 -12.80
CA TYR A 44 -11.42 -5.40 -12.53
C TYR A 44 -10.87 -4.83 -13.84
N PRO A 45 -10.48 -3.54 -13.91
CA PRO A 45 -9.83 -2.96 -15.09
C PRO A 45 -8.55 -3.70 -15.53
N ASP A 46 -7.98 -4.56 -14.68
CA ASP A 46 -6.76 -5.31 -14.92
C ASP A 46 -6.96 -6.75 -15.44
N GLY A 47 -8.18 -7.30 -15.40
CA GLY A 47 -8.47 -8.70 -15.76
C GLY A 47 -7.96 -9.77 -14.79
N LYS A 48 -7.65 -9.45 -13.52
CA LYS A 48 -6.85 -10.32 -12.64
C LYS A 48 -7.54 -10.99 -11.44
N GLY A 49 -8.86 -10.90 -11.23
CA GLY A 49 -9.46 -11.38 -9.97
C GLY A 49 -10.89 -11.96 -10.00
N SER A 50 -11.28 -12.53 -8.86
CA SER A 50 -12.65 -13.01 -8.54
C SER A 50 -13.57 -11.84 -8.17
N LYS A 51 -14.89 -11.92 -8.38
CA LYS A 51 -15.80 -10.77 -8.16
C LYS A 51 -15.66 -10.15 -6.77
N VAL A 52 -15.48 -11.00 -5.76
CA VAL A 52 -15.15 -10.62 -4.39
C VAL A 52 -14.13 -11.64 -3.87
N PRO A 53 -12.90 -11.24 -3.53
CA PRO A 53 -11.97 -12.12 -2.86
C PRO A 53 -12.53 -12.56 -1.51
N ILE A 54 -12.32 -13.81 -1.13
CA ILE A 54 -12.89 -14.36 0.10
C ILE A 54 -11.79 -14.72 1.06
N ILE A 55 -11.96 -14.31 2.31
CA ILE A 55 -11.08 -14.72 3.40
C ILE A 55 -11.89 -15.55 4.40
N TYR A 56 -11.50 -16.80 4.55
CA TYR A 56 -11.99 -17.71 5.59
C TYR A 56 -11.10 -17.67 6.82
N PRO A 57 -11.64 -17.94 8.01
CA PRO A 57 -10.80 -18.31 9.15
C PRO A 57 -10.10 -19.64 8.84
N MET A 58 -8.83 -19.73 9.19
CA MET A 58 -8.05 -20.94 8.98
C MET A 58 -8.47 -22.04 9.97
N ILE A 59 -8.67 -23.26 9.45
CA ILE A 59 -8.95 -24.44 10.27
C ILE A 59 -7.61 -25.01 10.74
N LEU A 60 -7.50 -25.20 12.06
CA LEU A 60 -6.24 -25.47 12.73
C LEU A 60 -6.07 -26.94 13.12
N GLU A 61 -7.17 -27.67 13.10
CA GLU A 61 -7.17 -29.10 13.30
C GLU A 61 -6.63 -29.76 12.02
N PRO A 62 -5.57 -30.58 12.13
CA PRO A 62 -5.08 -31.36 10.99
C PRO A 62 -6.23 -32.21 10.44
N SER A 63 -6.51 -32.04 9.15
CA SER A 63 -7.52 -32.80 8.43
C SER A 63 -7.05 -32.94 6.99
N GLU A 64 -7.41 -34.04 6.33
CA GLU A 64 -7.15 -34.21 4.90
C GLU A 64 -8.00 -33.26 4.05
N SER A 65 -9.18 -32.88 4.55
CA SER A 65 -10.09 -31.96 3.89
C SER A 65 -10.81 -31.03 4.87
N TRP A 66 -11.19 -29.86 4.38
CA TRP A 66 -11.91 -28.82 5.11
C TRP A 66 -13.28 -28.59 4.50
N ASP A 67 -14.29 -28.53 5.36
CA ASP A 67 -15.65 -28.21 4.95
C ASP A 67 -15.80 -26.70 4.75
N ILE A 68 -16.09 -26.28 3.52
CA ILE A 68 -16.27 -24.86 3.18
C ILE A 68 -17.72 -24.60 2.77
N PRO A 69 -18.38 -23.55 3.32
CA PRO A 69 -19.74 -23.16 2.94
C PRO A 69 -19.74 -22.47 1.57
N MET A 70 -19.41 -23.23 0.52
CA MET A 70 -19.40 -22.79 -0.87
C MET A 70 -20.54 -23.47 -1.62
N SER A 71 -21.43 -22.66 -2.18
CA SER A 71 -22.52 -23.15 -3.02
C SER A 71 -22.23 -22.89 -4.50
N LEU A 72 -22.37 -23.93 -5.31
CA LEU A 72 -22.18 -23.91 -6.77
C LEU A 72 -23.51 -24.28 -7.43
N ILE A 73 -24.00 -23.39 -8.29
CA ILE A 73 -25.24 -23.59 -9.04
C ILE A 73 -24.90 -23.65 -10.53
N GLY A 74 -25.41 -24.65 -11.23
CA GLY A 74 -25.13 -24.88 -12.63
C GLY A 74 -26.20 -25.70 -13.34
N LEU A 75 -25.89 -26.11 -14.58
CA LEU A 75 -26.72 -26.97 -15.41
C LEU A 75 -25.85 -28.09 -15.97
N PHE A 76 -26.39 -29.31 -15.98
CA PHE A 76 -25.75 -30.45 -16.61
C PHE A 76 -26.72 -31.28 -17.44
N ILE A 77 -26.28 -31.71 -18.63
CA ILE A 77 -27.01 -32.68 -19.44
C ILE A 77 -26.39 -34.07 -19.21
N PHE A 78 -27.03 -34.86 -18.36
CA PHE A 78 -26.60 -36.23 -18.08
C PHE A 78 -26.77 -37.14 -19.32
N PRO A 79 -25.71 -37.85 -19.75
CA PRO A 79 -25.84 -38.90 -20.75
C PRO A 79 -26.77 -40.02 -20.26
N SER A 80 -27.54 -40.62 -21.15
CA SER A 80 -28.44 -41.74 -20.80
C SER A 80 -27.71 -42.98 -20.28
N THR A 81 -26.38 -43.06 -20.47
CA THR A 81 -25.51 -44.14 -19.99
C THR A 81 -25.00 -43.92 -18.57
N TRP A 82 -25.21 -42.74 -17.99
CA TRP A 82 -24.79 -42.45 -16.63
C TRP A 82 -25.86 -42.92 -15.62
N SER A 83 -25.41 -43.54 -14.54
CA SER A 83 -26.28 -44.01 -13.44
C SER A 83 -25.49 -43.99 -12.13
N GLY A 84 -26.18 -44.01 -10.99
CA GLY A 84 -25.54 -43.95 -9.67
C GLY A 84 -25.45 -42.53 -9.15
N ARG A 85 -24.25 -42.12 -8.75
CA ARG A 85 -23.97 -40.83 -8.13
C ARG A 85 -22.91 -40.05 -8.89
N PHE A 86 -22.90 -38.74 -8.67
CA PHE A 86 -21.89 -37.85 -9.22
C PHE A 86 -21.34 -36.94 -8.12
N VAL A 87 -20.13 -36.45 -8.35
CA VAL A 87 -19.52 -35.35 -7.58
C VAL A 87 -19.13 -34.22 -8.51
N VAL A 88 -19.15 -33.00 -8.00
CA VAL A 88 -18.56 -31.83 -8.66
C VAL A 88 -17.16 -31.65 -8.11
N GLN A 89 -16.16 -31.60 -8.99
CA GLN A 89 -14.75 -31.42 -8.66
C GLN A 89 -14.23 -30.11 -9.25
N GLY A 90 -13.41 -29.39 -8.50
CA GLY A 90 -12.67 -28.21 -8.93
C GLY A 90 -11.17 -28.43 -8.84
N ARG A 91 -10.44 -28.17 -9.93
CA ARG A 91 -8.98 -28.19 -9.98
C ARG A 91 -8.47 -26.79 -10.29
N LEU A 92 -7.41 -26.36 -9.62
CA LEU A 92 -6.71 -25.14 -10.02
C LEU A 92 -5.90 -25.42 -11.29
N GLN A 93 -5.98 -24.54 -12.29
CA GLN A 93 -5.26 -24.74 -13.55
C GLN A 93 -3.74 -24.82 -13.31
N GLY A 94 -3.11 -25.89 -13.79
CA GLY A 94 -1.69 -26.18 -13.55
C GLY A 94 -1.43 -27.16 -12.41
N GLU A 95 -2.45 -27.46 -11.60
CA GLU A 95 -2.41 -28.48 -10.56
C GLU A 95 -3.05 -29.78 -11.05
N ASP A 96 -2.43 -30.92 -10.73
CA ASP A 96 -2.99 -32.24 -11.07
C ASP A 96 -4.08 -32.68 -10.07
N ASP A 97 -4.02 -32.16 -8.85
CA ASP A 97 -4.88 -32.57 -7.74
C ASP A 97 -6.23 -31.84 -7.71
N VAL A 98 -7.25 -32.55 -7.23
CA VAL A 98 -8.56 -31.97 -6.92
C VAL A 98 -8.44 -31.10 -5.67
N VAL A 99 -8.80 -29.81 -5.82
CA VAL A 99 -8.79 -28.84 -4.73
C VAL A 99 -10.14 -28.82 -4.02
N PHE A 100 -11.24 -28.89 -4.77
CA PHE A 100 -12.60 -28.91 -4.22
C PHE A 100 -13.37 -30.13 -4.71
N GLU A 101 -14.14 -30.77 -3.83
CA GLU A 101 -15.04 -31.88 -4.14
C GLU A 101 -16.36 -31.73 -3.41
N SER A 102 -17.50 -31.97 -4.06
CA SER A 102 -18.81 -31.98 -3.42
C SER A 102 -19.11 -33.32 -2.75
N ASP A 103 -20.09 -33.33 -1.85
CA ASP A 103 -20.76 -34.58 -1.46
C ASP A 103 -21.32 -35.31 -2.71
N PRO A 104 -21.38 -36.66 -2.71
CA PRO A 104 -22.00 -37.41 -3.79
C PRO A 104 -23.51 -37.15 -3.90
N GLU A 105 -23.96 -36.71 -5.07
CA GLU A 105 -25.37 -36.49 -5.40
C GLU A 105 -25.92 -37.58 -6.33
N ILE A 106 -27.24 -37.82 -6.29
CA ILE A 106 -27.88 -38.86 -7.10
C ILE A 106 -28.07 -38.37 -8.54
N ILE A 107 -27.64 -39.19 -9.51
CA ILE A 107 -27.87 -38.92 -10.93
C ILE A 107 -29.38 -39.04 -11.20
N PRO A 108 -30.01 -37.99 -11.76
CA PRO A 108 -31.43 -38.01 -12.07
C PRO A 108 -31.74 -39.09 -13.13
N PRO A 109 -32.95 -39.65 -13.14
CA PRO A 109 -33.35 -40.63 -14.16
C PRO A 109 -33.16 -40.05 -15.57
N PRO A 110 -32.62 -40.83 -16.52
CA PRO A 110 -32.37 -40.33 -17.86
C PRO A 110 -33.68 -39.97 -18.56
N THR A 111 -33.75 -38.78 -19.15
CA THR A 111 -34.87 -38.33 -19.98
C THR A 111 -34.56 -38.53 -21.46
N ASN A 112 -35.60 -38.75 -22.27
CA ASN A 112 -35.48 -38.77 -23.73
C ASN A 112 -36.47 -37.75 -24.34
N PRO A 113 -36.00 -36.63 -24.90
CA PRO A 113 -34.59 -36.24 -25.08
C PRO A 113 -33.87 -35.87 -23.76
N PRO A 114 -32.53 -35.92 -23.70
CA PRO A 114 -31.77 -35.41 -22.56
C PRO A 114 -32.09 -33.93 -22.33
N ILE A 115 -32.52 -33.58 -21.12
CA ILE A 115 -32.79 -32.20 -20.73
C ILE A 115 -31.71 -31.69 -19.77
N PRO A 116 -31.39 -30.38 -19.78
CA PRO A 116 -30.54 -29.78 -18.74
C PRO A 116 -31.16 -29.97 -17.36
N VAL A 117 -30.38 -30.49 -16.43
CA VAL A 117 -30.76 -30.65 -15.02
C VAL A 117 -30.02 -29.59 -14.19
N PRO A 118 -30.72 -28.84 -13.32
CA PRO A 118 -30.09 -27.96 -12.33
C PRO A 118 -29.18 -28.76 -11.41
N ILE A 119 -27.94 -28.29 -11.27
CA ILE A 119 -26.98 -28.77 -10.28
C ILE A 119 -26.91 -27.70 -9.20
N ALA A 120 -27.05 -28.09 -7.93
CA ALA A 120 -27.01 -27.18 -6.80
C ALA A 120 -26.24 -27.83 -5.66
N VAL A 121 -24.92 -27.64 -5.68
CA VAL A 121 -24.05 -28.04 -4.58
C VAL A 121 -24.10 -26.94 -3.54
N LEU A 122 -24.37 -27.27 -2.28
CA LEU A 122 -24.48 -26.29 -1.19
C LEU A 122 -23.20 -26.19 -0.34
N LYS A 123 -22.35 -27.22 -0.41
CA LYS A 123 -21.14 -27.38 0.40
C LYS A 123 -20.06 -28.06 -0.44
N MET A 124 -18.82 -27.62 -0.26
CA MET A 124 -17.65 -28.23 -0.90
C MET A 124 -16.63 -28.65 0.18
N HIS A 125 -15.99 -29.78 -0.03
CA HIS A 125 -14.80 -30.23 0.70
C HIS A 125 -13.57 -29.72 -0.04
N MET A 126 -12.77 -28.90 0.65
CA MET A 126 -11.50 -28.43 0.13
C MET A 126 -10.37 -29.35 0.60
N LYS A 127 -9.45 -29.72 -0.27
CA LYS A 127 -8.20 -30.37 0.11
C LYS A 127 -7.40 -29.45 1.06
N ALA A 128 -6.94 -29.98 2.19
CA ALA A 128 -6.10 -29.23 3.11
C ALA A 128 -4.76 -28.84 2.44
N PRO A 129 -4.19 -27.67 2.81
CA PRO A 129 -2.98 -27.14 2.19
C PRO A 129 -1.74 -28.02 2.44
N ALA A 130 -1.72 -28.78 3.55
CA ALA A 130 -0.69 -29.76 3.86
C ALA A 130 -1.32 -30.97 4.57
N LYS A 131 -0.95 -32.19 4.13
CA LYS A 131 -1.63 -33.44 4.52
C LYS A 131 -1.49 -33.78 6.01
N ASP A 132 -0.39 -33.37 6.63
CA ASP A 132 -0.03 -33.83 7.98
C ASP A 132 0.02 -32.70 9.02
N VAL A 133 -0.07 -31.43 8.60
CA VAL A 133 0.19 -30.28 9.45
C VAL A 133 -0.66 -29.08 9.00
N ALA A 134 -1.35 -28.42 9.93
CA ALA A 134 -1.97 -27.14 9.66
C ALA A 134 -0.88 -26.03 9.69
N PRO A 135 -0.53 -25.40 8.55
CA PRO A 135 0.54 -24.40 8.53
C PRO A 135 0.14 -23.22 9.41
N CYS A 136 1.07 -22.66 10.17
CA CYS A 136 0.83 -21.44 10.94
C CYS A 136 1.04 -20.16 10.12
N ILE A 137 0.92 -20.25 8.78
CA ILE A 137 1.10 -19.15 7.83
C ILE A 137 -0.21 -18.98 7.03
N PRO A 138 -0.78 -17.75 6.96
CA PRO A 138 -1.89 -17.45 6.06
C PRO A 138 -1.55 -17.77 4.60
N PHE A 139 -2.52 -18.21 3.81
CA PHE A 139 -2.29 -18.64 2.42
C PHE A 139 -3.52 -18.40 1.56
N GLY A 140 -3.40 -18.57 0.24
CA GLY A 140 -4.54 -18.49 -0.66
C GLY A 140 -4.49 -19.49 -1.81
N TRP A 141 -5.66 -19.95 -2.23
CA TRP A 141 -5.90 -20.64 -3.49
C TRP A 141 -6.43 -19.61 -4.50
N VAL A 142 -5.56 -19.17 -5.41
CA VAL A 142 -5.85 -18.06 -6.32
C VAL A 142 -5.57 -18.45 -7.76
N GLY A 143 -6.58 -18.33 -8.63
CA GLY A 143 -6.40 -18.54 -10.07
C GLY A 143 -7.64 -19.08 -10.76
N ASP A 144 -7.43 -19.66 -11.94
CA ASP A 144 -8.49 -20.20 -12.79
C ASP A 144 -8.80 -21.65 -12.40
N PHE A 145 -10.04 -21.92 -12.00
CA PHE A 145 -10.51 -23.25 -11.63
C PHE A 145 -11.19 -23.94 -12.81
N GLU A 146 -10.70 -25.12 -13.16
CA GLU A 146 -11.36 -26.06 -14.04
C GLU A 146 -12.31 -26.94 -13.23
N TRP A 147 -13.57 -26.98 -13.64
CA TRP A 147 -14.60 -27.77 -12.97
C TRP A 147 -14.96 -29.00 -13.79
N SER A 148 -15.33 -30.08 -13.11
CA SER A 148 -15.86 -31.27 -13.74
C SER A 148 -16.94 -31.93 -12.89
N ILE A 149 -17.87 -32.61 -13.58
CA ILE A 149 -18.76 -33.59 -12.95
C ILE A 149 -18.21 -34.96 -13.25
N THR A 150 -18.01 -35.77 -12.21
CA THR A 150 -17.47 -37.12 -12.31
C THR A 150 -18.45 -38.12 -11.71
N ASN A 151 -18.72 -39.20 -12.43
CA ASN A 151 -19.52 -40.31 -11.92
C ASN A 151 -18.70 -41.10 -10.88
N VAL A 152 -19.27 -41.30 -9.69
CA VAL A 152 -18.58 -41.93 -8.55
C VAL A 152 -18.32 -43.42 -8.81
N GLU A 153 -19.21 -44.08 -9.54
CA GLU A 153 -19.10 -45.51 -9.84
C GLU A 153 -18.22 -45.81 -11.06
N ASN A 154 -17.91 -44.81 -11.89
CA ASN A 154 -17.03 -44.93 -13.05
C ASN A 154 -16.38 -43.59 -13.38
N ASP A 155 -15.19 -43.34 -12.83
CA ASP A 155 -14.40 -42.11 -12.99
C ASP A 155 -14.13 -41.69 -14.45
N LYS A 156 -14.08 -42.67 -15.38
CA LYS A 156 -13.95 -42.42 -16.83
C LYS A 156 -15.14 -41.62 -17.39
N ASN A 157 -16.28 -41.68 -16.72
CA ASN A 157 -17.43 -40.85 -16.99
C ASN A 157 -17.24 -39.49 -16.28
N THR A 158 -16.44 -38.62 -16.91
CA THR A 158 -16.21 -37.26 -16.46
C THR A 158 -16.58 -36.27 -17.55
N ALA A 159 -17.27 -35.18 -17.19
CA ALA A 159 -17.60 -34.09 -18.07
C ALA A 159 -17.05 -32.76 -17.51
N LYS A 160 -16.20 -32.09 -18.29
CA LYS A 160 -15.65 -30.79 -17.91
C LYS A 160 -16.68 -29.66 -18.10
N CYS A 161 -16.64 -28.68 -17.21
CA CYS A 161 -17.31 -27.41 -17.38
C CYS A 161 -16.70 -26.69 -18.57
N ILE A 162 -17.54 -26.03 -19.36
CA ILE A 162 -17.09 -25.32 -20.57
C ILE A 162 -16.38 -24.02 -20.21
N ILE A 163 -16.68 -23.44 -19.05
CA ILE A 163 -16.16 -22.13 -18.61
C ILE A 163 -15.37 -22.35 -17.31
N PRO A 164 -14.05 -22.06 -17.29
CA PRO A 164 -13.30 -22.02 -16.04
C PRO A 164 -13.73 -20.82 -15.20
N THR A 165 -13.56 -20.88 -13.88
CA THR A 165 -13.91 -19.77 -12.99
C THR A 165 -12.68 -19.23 -12.30
N ARG A 166 -12.42 -17.93 -12.40
CA ARG A 166 -11.34 -17.30 -11.64
C ARG A 166 -11.78 -17.00 -10.21
N LEU A 167 -11.14 -17.64 -9.23
CA LEU A 167 -11.46 -17.50 -7.80
C LEU A 167 -10.24 -17.01 -7.01
N GLU A 168 -10.49 -16.26 -5.94
CA GLU A 168 -9.47 -15.80 -4.98
C GLU A 168 -9.96 -16.13 -3.58
N LEU A 169 -9.49 -17.26 -3.07
CA LEU A 169 -9.88 -17.78 -1.77
C LEU A 169 -8.65 -17.75 -0.87
N TYR A 170 -8.81 -17.21 0.33
CA TYR A 170 -7.73 -16.93 1.25
C TYR A 170 -8.08 -17.47 2.64
N TRP A 171 -7.07 -17.88 3.41
CA TRP A 171 -7.24 -18.38 4.77
C TRP A 171 -6.37 -17.57 5.72
N SER A 172 -7.02 -16.94 6.70
CA SER A 172 -6.35 -16.12 7.69
C SER A 172 -6.49 -16.69 9.09
N LEU A 173 -5.47 -16.45 9.90
CA LEU A 173 -5.48 -16.76 11.33
C LEU A 173 -6.23 -15.71 12.16
N HIS A 174 -6.41 -14.49 11.64
CA HIS A 174 -7.02 -13.39 12.37
C HIS A 174 -7.54 -12.28 11.43
N GLN A 175 -8.38 -11.38 11.94
CA GLN A 175 -8.73 -10.13 11.26
C GLN A 175 -7.51 -9.25 11.03
N ALA A 176 -7.52 -8.49 9.93
CA ALA A 176 -6.47 -7.51 9.63
C ALA A 176 -6.35 -6.48 10.76
N SER A 177 -5.13 -6.04 11.04
CA SER A 177 -4.91 -5.03 12.08
C SER A 177 -5.52 -3.67 11.70
N SER A 178 -6.16 -3.00 12.65
CA SER A 178 -6.59 -1.59 12.57
C SER A 178 -5.60 -0.61 13.22
N GLY A 179 -4.36 -1.08 13.46
CA GLY A 179 -3.45 -0.40 14.38
C GLY A 179 -4.06 -0.27 15.79
N PRO A 180 -3.42 0.48 16.70
CA PRO A 180 -3.98 1.81 16.91
C PRO A 180 -3.41 2.79 15.88
N LEU A 181 -3.89 4.02 15.73
CA LEU A 181 -3.07 5.06 15.04
C LEU A 181 -2.18 5.81 16.02
N LEU A 182 -2.54 5.76 17.31
CA LEU A 182 -1.91 6.48 18.42
C LEU A 182 -1.58 5.51 19.54
N VAL A 183 -0.30 5.41 19.92
CA VAL A 183 0.11 4.59 21.06
C VAL A 183 0.30 5.47 22.30
N ARG A 184 -0.29 5.05 23.43
CA ARG A 184 -0.22 5.76 24.71
C ARG A 184 0.83 5.19 25.69
N SER A 185 1.48 4.08 25.36
CA SER A 185 2.41 3.35 26.25
C SER A 185 3.62 2.79 25.49
N GLU A 186 4.79 2.76 26.12
CA GLU A 186 6.07 2.26 25.57
C GLU A 186 6.06 0.77 25.29
N VAL A 187 5.13 0.06 25.93
CA VAL A 187 5.02 -1.38 25.90
C VAL A 187 4.15 -1.88 24.74
N LEU A 188 3.32 -1.01 24.16
CA LEU A 188 2.43 -1.39 23.08
C LEU A 188 3.17 -1.35 21.74
N GLU A 189 3.20 -2.49 21.07
CA GLU A 189 3.70 -2.60 19.71
C GLU A 189 2.75 -1.89 18.75
N THR A 190 3.34 -1.14 17.85
CA THR A 190 2.64 -0.57 16.72
C THR A 190 2.38 -1.67 15.70
N ARG A 191 1.31 -1.48 14.94
CA ARG A 191 0.94 -2.35 13.83
C ARG A 191 0.50 -1.47 12.67
N VAL A 192 0.65 -1.99 11.47
CA VAL A 192 0.11 -1.38 10.26
C VAL A 192 -1.41 -1.24 10.42
N ASP A 193 -1.96 -0.08 10.05
CA ASP A 193 -3.40 0.10 9.97
C ASP A 193 -3.90 -0.34 8.58
N PHE A 194 -4.48 -1.53 8.54
CA PHE A 194 -5.24 -2.02 7.39
C PHE A 194 -6.72 -1.60 7.47
N ALA A 195 -7.09 -0.74 8.42
CA ALA A 195 -8.47 -0.35 8.72
C ALA A 195 -9.39 -1.55 8.92
N SER A 196 -8.90 -2.59 9.60
CA SER A 196 -9.57 -3.89 9.79
C SER A 196 -9.91 -4.62 8.48
N SER A 197 -9.21 -4.34 7.37
CA SER A 197 -9.48 -4.91 6.05
C SER A 197 -8.21 -5.27 5.30
N TYR A 198 -8.02 -6.54 4.93
CA TYR A 198 -6.84 -6.90 4.14
C TYR A 198 -6.91 -6.29 2.73
N PRO A 199 -5.88 -5.57 2.25
CA PRO A 199 -5.80 -5.18 0.85
C PRO A 199 -5.55 -6.41 -0.01
N VAL A 200 -6.44 -6.70 -0.96
CA VAL A 200 -6.32 -7.89 -1.84
C VAL A 200 -4.98 -7.91 -2.56
N GLU A 201 -4.46 -6.75 -2.92
CA GLU A 201 -3.15 -6.65 -3.55
C GLU A 201 -2.00 -7.17 -2.68
N LEU A 202 -2.03 -6.94 -1.36
CA LEU A 202 -1.04 -7.54 -0.47
C LEU A 202 -1.20 -9.04 -0.38
N LEU A 203 -2.44 -9.53 -0.35
CA LEU A 203 -2.70 -10.97 -0.30
C LEU A 203 -2.13 -11.66 -1.53
N ARG A 204 -2.38 -11.11 -2.72
CA ARG A 204 -1.85 -11.62 -4.00
C ARG A 204 -0.33 -11.74 -4.04
N LEU A 205 0.39 -10.83 -3.37
CA LEU A 205 1.86 -10.85 -3.33
C LEU A 205 2.38 -11.77 -2.24
N PHE A 206 1.89 -11.58 -1.03
CA PHE A 206 2.57 -12.04 0.17
C PHE A 206 1.95 -13.29 0.79
N TRP A 207 0.72 -13.66 0.43
CA TRP A 207 0.16 -14.92 0.88
C TRP A 207 0.56 -16.04 -0.07
N PRO A 208 1.29 -17.06 0.41
CA PRO A 208 1.72 -18.17 -0.42
C PRO A 208 0.56 -18.97 -1.01
N GLN A 209 0.84 -19.60 -2.16
CA GLN A 209 0.04 -20.74 -2.62
C GLN A 209 0.42 -21.99 -1.81
N PRO A 210 -0.52 -22.92 -1.55
CA PRO A 210 -0.20 -24.14 -0.83
C PRO A 210 0.92 -25.00 -1.42
N THR A 211 1.12 -24.96 -2.74
CA THR A 211 2.25 -25.64 -3.40
C THR A 211 3.61 -25.10 -2.98
N GLU A 212 3.70 -23.88 -2.46
CA GLU A 212 4.94 -23.33 -1.90
C GLU A 212 5.31 -23.96 -0.55
N PHE A 213 4.40 -24.68 0.10
CA PHE A 213 4.66 -25.39 1.35
C PHE A 213 5.28 -26.77 1.15
N GLU A 214 5.24 -27.30 -0.08
CA GLU A 214 5.79 -28.62 -0.37
C GLU A 214 7.29 -28.68 -0.10
N GLY A 215 7.70 -29.63 0.75
CA GLY A 215 9.10 -29.80 1.14
C GLY A 215 9.61 -28.80 2.17
N VAL A 216 8.76 -27.92 2.72
CA VAL A 216 9.12 -27.03 3.83
C VAL A 216 8.81 -27.73 5.16
N PRO A 217 9.81 -28.11 5.98
CA PRO A 217 9.58 -28.82 7.23
C PRO A 217 9.02 -27.89 8.32
N ASN A 218 8.22 -28.46 9.23
CA ASN A 218 7.77 -27.85 10.49
C ASN A 218 7.07 -26.47 10.34
N LEU A 219 6.17 -26.33 9.36
CA LEU A 219 5.39 -25.10 9.19
C LEU A 219 4.32 -24.86 10.28
N ASP A 220 4.11 -25.81 11.19
CA ASP A 220 3.37 -25.63 12.44
C ASP A 220 4.17 -24.92 13.53
N ASP A 221 5.50 -24.92 13.44
CA ASP A 221 6.38 -24.18 14.34
C ASP A 221 6.51 -22.73 13.89
N TYR A 222 6.10 -21.78 14.75
CA TYR A 222 6.11 -20.36 14.42
C TYR A 222 7.51 -19.82 14.10
N ASP A 223 8.56 -20.33 14.73
CA ASP A 223 9.93 -19.86 14.49
C ASP A 223 10.40 -20.27 13.09
N THR A 224 10.21 -21.54 12.74
CA THR A 224 10.53 -22.07 11.40
C THR A 224 9.69 -21.37 10.32
N ALA A 225 8.40 -21.20 10.56
CA ALA A 225 7.48 -20.50 9.67
C ALA A 225 7.85 -19.02 9.48
N ALA A 226 8.20 -18.31 10.55
CA ALA A 226 8.60 -16.90 10.49
C ALA A 226 9.88 -16.70 9.68
N ALA A 227 10.89 -17.55 9.91
CA ALA A 227 12.14 -17.50 9.14
C ALA A 227 11.91 -17.76 7.64
N TRP A 228 11.14 -18.80 7.31
CA TRP A 228 10.77 -19.11 5.92
C TRP A 228 9.98 -17.96 5.28
N TYR A 229 9.01 -17.41 5.99
CA TYR A 229 8.14 -16.35 5.48
C TYR A 229 8.92 -15.05 5.22
N ALA A 230 9.84 -14.67 6.12
CA ALA A 230 10.71 -13.51 5.92
C ALA A 230 11.55 -13.64 4.64
N GLN A 231 12.13 -14.83 4.41
CA GLN A 231 12.87 -15.13 3.18
C GLN A 231 11.96 -15.07 1.94
N ARG A 232 10.74 -15.62 2.02
CA ARG A 232 9.74 -15.53 0.95
C ARG A 232 9.40 -14.07 0.63
N ALA A 233 9.12 -13.23 1.63
CA ALA A 233 8.77 -11.84 1.44
C ALA A 233 9.85 -11.05 0.71
N VAL A 234 11.13 -11.21 1.11
CA VAL A 234 12.29 -10.62 0.43
C VAL A 234 12.36 -11.07 -1.03
N ARG A 235 12.21 -12.39 -1.28
CA ARG A 235 12.22 -12.96 -2.63
C ARG A 235 11.09 -12.41 -3.49
N VAL A 236 9.86 -12.35 -2.98
CA VAL A 236 8.70 -11.81 -3.71
C VAL A 236 8.97 -10.37 -4.14
N ILE A 237 9.44 -9.52 -3.23
CA ILE A 237 9.74 -8.11 -3.55
C ILE A 237 10.82 -8.02 -4.64
N TRP A 238 11.88 -8.81 -4.54
CA TRP A 238 12.98 -8.83 -5.51
C TRP A 238 12.61 -9.44 -6.87
N SER A 239 11.65 -10.37 -6.88
CA SER A 239 11.21 -11.09 -8.08
C SER A 239 9.99 -10.46 -8.77
N LEU A 240 9.56 -9.26 -8.35
CA LEU A 240 8.51 -8.53 -9.06
C LEU A 240 8.92 -8.29 -10.52
N GLU A 241 8.09 -8.75 -11.45
CA GLU A 241 8.29 -8.62 -12.90
C GLU A 241 8.46 -7.15 -13.31
N ILE A 242 7.64 -6.28 -12.71
CA ILE A 242 7.72 -4.84 -12.85
C ILE A 242 8.04 -4.28 -11.48
N ARG A 243 9.26 -3.73 -11.33
CA ARG A 243 9.77 -3.18 -10.08
C ARG A 243 10.30 -1.76 -10.28
N PRO A 244 10.08 -0.84 -9.31
CA PRO A 244 10.66 0.49 -9.39
C PRO A 244 12.16 0.42 -9.24
N LYS A 245 12.86 1.34 -9.90
CA LYS A 245 14.31 1.43 -9.78
C LYS A 245 14.66 2.18 -8.50
N PHE A 246 15.65 1.70 -7.76
CA PHE A 246 16.16 2.48 -6.64
C PHE A 246 16.65 3.86 -7.13
N ASP A 247 16.14 4.95 -6.54
CA ASP A 247 16.44 6.35 -6.84
C ASP A 247 17.87 6.64 -6.44
N SER A 248 18.73 6.40 -7.41
CA SER A 248 20.15 6.59 -7.29
C SER A 248 20.58 8.00 -7.67
N ALA A 249 19.74 9.04 -7.52
CA ALA A 249 20.14 10.42 -7.81
C ALA A 249 19.78 11.40 -6.70
N LEU A 250 18.55 11.34 -6.19
CA LEU A 250 18.07 12.29 -5.18
C LEU A 250 17.71 11.62 -3.86
N GLY A 251 17.50 10.30 -3.87
CA GLY A 251 17.05 9.55 -2.71
C GLY A 251 15.64 9.92 -2.26
N ALA A 252 14.79 10.40 -3.17
CA ALA A 252 13.45 10.89 -2.86
C ALA A 252 12.41 9.76 -2.87
N SER A 253 11.67 9.60 -1.78
CA SER A 253 10.55 8.65 -1.72
C SER A 253 9.48 8.98 -2.76
N SER A 254 8.94 7.94 -3.39
CA SER A 254 7.87 8.06 -4.39
C SER A 254 6.53 7.52 -3.91
N TYR A 255 6.52 6.74 -2.83
CA TYR A 255 5.36 5.99 -2.36
C TYR A 255 4.83 6.48 -1.01
N GLY A 256 5.14 7.73 -0.66
CA GLY A 256 4.55 8.42 0.50
C GLY A 256 5.27 8.15 1.81
N MET A 257 6.47 7.59 1.77
CA MET A 257 7.27 7.30 2.96
C MET A 257 8.25 8.44 3.30
N THR A 258 8.53 8.62 4.59
CA THR A 258 9.58 9.51 5.08
C THR A 258 10.61 8.74 5.88
N CYS A 259 11.64 9.42 6.39
CA CYS A 259 12.62 8.80 7.28
C CYS A 259 11.98 8.19 8.55
N LEU A 260 10.78 8.66 8.93
CA LEU A 260 10.00 8.13 10.04
C LEU A 260 8.81 7.26 9.58
N GLY A 261 8.89 6.66 8.41
CA GLY A 261 7.75 5.98 7.80
C GLY A 261 6.67 6.95 7.32
N GLY A 262 5.42 6.49 7.22
CA GLY A 262 4.35 7.25 6.59
C GLY A 262 3.19 6.41 6.08
N TYR A 263 2.55 6.91 5.04
CA TYR A 263 1.43 6.24 4.35
C TYR A 263 2.00 5.64 3.08
N PHE A 264 1.90 4.33 2.95
CA PHE A 264 2.44 3.65 1.80
C PHE A 264 1.39 3.59 0.70
N ASP A 265 1.71 4.15 -0.48
CA ASP A 265 0.84 4.11 -1.65
C ASP A 265 0.96 2.75 -2.36
N LEU A 266 0.28 1.74 -1.82
CA LEU A 266 0.36 0.36 -2.29
C LEU A 266 -0.12 0.22 -3.74
N LYS A 267 -1.23 0.88 -4.08
CA LYS A 267 -1.80 0.83 -5.42
C LYS A 267 -0.77 1.27 -6.46
N ARG A 268 -0.14 2.43 -6.23
CA ARG A 268 0.92 2.93 -7.11
C ARG A 268 2.12 1.98 -7.17
N TRP A 269 2.47 1.31 -6.07
CA TRP A 269 3.58 0.35 -6.02
C TRP A 269 3.36 -0.84 -6.97
N LEU A 270 2.11 -1.23 -7.19
CA LEU A 270 1.76 -2.45 -7.94
C LEU A 270 1.24 -2.21 -9.35
N ASP A 271 0.93 -0.98 -9.70
CA ASP A 271 0.53 -0.61 -11.05
C ASP A 271 1.65 -0.89 -12.07
N SER A 272 1.29 -1.36 -13.27
CA SER A 272 2.23 -1.81 -14.31
C SER A 272 3.12 -0.72 -14.92
N ASP A 273 2.83 0.56 -14.68
CA ASP A 273 3.62 1.70 -15.20
C ASP A 273 4.85 2.02 -14.32
N VAL A 274 5.13 1.17 -13.33
CA VAL A 274 6.25 1.28 -12.39
C VAL A 274 7.63 1.10 -13.05
N GLN A 275 7.72 0.69 -14.32
CA GLN A 275 8.99 0.58 -15.06
C GLN A 275 9.81 1.88 -15.07
N ASN A 276 9.13 3.04 -14.98
CA ASN A 276 9.76 4.36 -14.89
C ASN A 276 9.63 5.00 -13.51
N ALA A 277 9.09 4.29 -12.52
CA ALA A 277 9.01 4.81 -11.15
C ALA A 277 10.34 4.57 -10.43
N SER A 278 10.69 5.50 -9.55
CA SER A 278 11.81 5.36 -8.64
C SER A 278 11.33 5.06 -7.21
N CYS A 279 12.15 4.40 -6.40
CA CYS A 279 11.90 4.15 -4.98
C CYS A 279 13.15 4.45 -4.14
N ASN A 280 13.04 4.57 -2.83
CA ASN A 280 14.22 4.63 -1.95
C ASN A 280 14.11 3.58 -0.82
N SER A 281 15.04 3.57 0.15
CA SER A 281 15.02 2.60 1.26
C SER A 281 13.83 2.79 2.19
N PHE A 282 13.24 3.98 2.25
CA PHE A 282 12.00 4.21 3.00
C PHE A 282 10.82 3.50 2.33
N ASP A 283 10.69 3.61 1.01
CA ASP A 283 9.64 2.91 0.26
C ASP A 283 9.81 1.38 0.40
N LEU A 284 11.04 0.90 0.29
CA LEU A 284 11.37 -0.52 0.41
C LEU A 284 11.17 -1.09 1.81
N ALA A 285 11.55 -0.35 2.85
CA ALA A 285 11.21 -0.71 4.22
C ALA A 285 9.69 -0.71 4.45
N GLY A 286 8.97 0.20 3.79
CA GLY A 286 7.51 0.29 3.82
C GLY A 286 6.83 -0.98 3.31
N VAL A 287 7.09 -1.36 2.06
CA VAL A 287 6.49 -2.58 1.47
C VAL A 287 6.92 -3.85 2.22
N LEU A 288 8.15 -3.88 2.75
CA LEU A 288 8.61 -5.00 3.56
C LEU A 288 7.90 -5.10 4.91
N GLN A 289 7.65 -3.97 5.57
CA GLN A 289 6.87 -3.95 6.81
C GLN A 289 5.41 -4.36 6.55
N LEU A 290 4.82 -3.98 5.40
CA LEU A 290 3.51 -4.47 4.99
C LEU A 290 3.49 -5.99 4.86
N ALA A 291 4.52 -6.57 4.22
CA ALA A 291 4.67 -8.02 4.08
C ALA A 291 4.72 -8.71 5.45
N CYS A 292 5.46 -8.14 6.40
CA CYS A 292 5.53 -8.69 7.76
C CYS A 292 4.17 -8.59 8.48
N ALA A 293 3.50 -7.45 8.36
CA ALA A 293 2.26 -7.16 9.10
C ALA A 293 1.02 -7.91 8.59
N VAL A 294 1.01 -8.39 7.34
CA VAL A 294 -0.08 -9.28 6.86
C VAL A 294 0.06 -10.71 7.34
N TYR A 295 1.19 -11.08 7.95
CA TYR A 295 1.36 -12.35 8.65
C TYR A 295 0.93 -12.17 10.11
N LEU A 296 -0.30 -12.56 10.43
CA LEU A 296 -0.82 -12.54 11.80
C LEU A 296 -1.01 -13.97 12.34
N ASN A 297 -0.78 -14.16 13.64
CA ASN A 297 -1.11 -15.41 14.34
C ASN A 297 -2.56 -15.42 14.85
N ARG A 298 -2.94 -16.49 15.57
CA ARG A 298 -4.29 -16.69 16.14
C ARG A 298 -4.72 -15.60 17.12
N ASP A 299 -3.76 -14.97 17.80
CA ASP A 299 -4.01 -13.89 18.76
C ASP A 299 -4.00 -12.51 18.06
N GLY A 300 -3.94 -12.50 16.73
CA GLY A 300 -3.81 -11.31 15.92
C GLY A 300 -2.47 -10.61 16.10
N MET A 301 -1.48 -11.23 16.75
CA MET A 301 -0.12 -10.71 16.87
C MET A 301 0.64 -10.99 15.58
N GLU A 302 1.44 -10.03 15.13
CA GLU A 302 2.41 -10.25 14.06
C GLU A 302 3.55 -11.13 14.60
N PRO A 303 3.78 -12.37 14.11
CA PRO A 303 4.85 -13.24 14.61
C PRO A 303 6.24 -12.60 14.48
N LEU A 304 6.46 -11.91 13.36
CA LEU A 304 7.70 -11.21 13.06
C LEU A 304 7.91 -9.97 13.97
N ARG A 305 6.82 -9.43 14.53
CA ARG A 305 6.75 -8.17 15.31
C ARG A 305 7.66 -7.09 14.72
N SER A 306 7.63 -6.89 13.41
CA SER A 306 8.57 -6.05 12.66
C SER A 306 8.68 -4.64 13.23
N ARG A 307 9.89 -4.08 13.24
CA ARG A 307 10.16 -2.68 13.61
C ARG A 307 10.89 -1.96 12.50
N TRP A 308 10.56 -0.69 12.34
CA TRP A 308 11.31 0.22 11.47
C TRP A 308 12.58 0.71 12.16
N VAL A 309 13.68 0.77 11.41
CA VAL A 309 14.95 1.34 11.87
C VAL A 309 15.43 2.37 10.86
N LEU A 310 15.80 3.56 11.34
CA LEU A 310 16.40 4.63 10.56
C LEU A 310 17.83 4.86 11.06
N GLN A 311 18.82 4.89 10.17
CA GLN A 311 20.19 5.29 10.51
C GLN A 311 20.55 6.62 9.86
N GLU A 312 21.09 7.55 10.64
CA GLU A 312 21.59 8.87 10.19
C GLU A 312 22.83 9.31 10.99
N PRO A 313 23.98 9.62 10.36
CA PRO A 313 24.27 9.38 8.96
C PRO A 313 24.49 7.88 8.68
N TYR A 314 24.26 7.45 7.43
CA TYR A 314 24.52 6.06 7.00
C TYR A 314 25.91 5.90 6.38
N GLY A 315 26.17 6.55 5.25
CA GLY A 315 27.44 6.46 4.52
C GLY A 315 27.36 5.75 3.18
N LEU A 316 28.50 5.16 2.77
CA LEU A 316 28.62 4.41 1.52
C LEU A 316 28.18 2.95 1.70
N VAL A 317 27.62 2.33 0.65
CA VAL A 317 27.38 0.89 0.61
C VAL A 317 28.51 0.17 -0.11
N PRO A 318 28.82 -1.09 0.24
CA PRO A 318 29.78 -1.88 -0.51
C PRO A 318 29.23 -2.23 -1.91
N PRO A 319 30.10 -2.61 -2.87
CA PRO A 319 29.69 -3.07 -4.19
C PRO A 319 28.59 -4.14 -4.15
N GLY A 320 27.58 -4.01 -5.02
CA GLY A 320 26.47 -4.95 -5.17
C GLY A 320 25.25 -4.38 -5.86
N SER A 321 24.31 -5.25 -6.23
CA SER A 321 23.07 -4.84 -6.91
C SER A 321 22.15 -4.06 -5.98
N LEU A 322 21.59 -2.96 -6.48
CA LEU A 322 20.48 -2.24 -5.86
C LEU A 322 19.15 -2.76 -6.38
N TYR A 323 18.10 -2.61 -5.58
CA TYR A 323 16.75 -2.98 -5.98
C TYR A 323 16.33 -2.34 -7.32
N GLY A 324 15.72 -3.13 -8.19
CA GLY A 324 15.21 -2.65 -9.49
C GLY A 324 16.25 -2.52 -10.60
N TRP A 325 17.53 -2.86 -10.33
CA TRP A 325 18.60 -2.81 -11.32
C TRP A 325 19.03 -4.21 -11.76
N ASP A 326 19.06 -4.46 -13.08
CA ASP A 326 19.24 -5.81 -13.64
C ASP A 326 20.69 -6.30 -13.69
N GLU A 327 21.66 -5.37 -13.68
CA GLU A 327 23.08 -5.70 -13.60
C GLU A 327 23.61 -5.40 -12.20
N PRO A 328 24.61 -6.16 -11.70
CA PRO A 328 25.43 -5.72 -10.60
C PRO A 328 26.09 -4.41 -11.01
N GLN A 329 25.48 -3.30 -10.64
CA GLN A 329 26.24 -2.07 -10.53
C GLN A 329 27.25 -2.37 -9.44
N ASP A 330 28.55 -2.32 -9.73
CA ASP A 330 29.60 -2.37 -8.72
C ASP A 330 29.49 -1.11 -7.82
N CYS A 331 28.41 -1.02 -7.05
CA CYS A 331 27.89 0.21 -6.48
C CYS A 331 28.68 0.56 -5.22
N ASN A 332 29.53 1.59 -5.31
CA ASN A 332 30.23 2.18 -4.16
C ASN A 332 29.85 3.66 -3.94
N ASN A 333 28.68 4.07 -4.47
CA ASN A 333 27.82 5.14 -3.96
C ASN A 333 26.45 5.17 -4.67
N PRO A 334 25.35 5.54 -3.97
CA PRO A 334 24.03 5.44 -4.53
C PRO A 334 23.58 6.68 -5.29
N TYR A 335 24.21 7.86 -5.21
CA TYR A 335 23.68 9.06 -5.88
C TYR A 335 24.57 9.52 -7.06
N PHE A 336 24.20 9.13 -8.29
CA PHE A 336 24.77 9.61 -9.55
C PHE A 336 24.06 10.90 -9.98
N LEU A 337 24.80 12.00 -10.08
CA LEU A 337 24.24 13.30 -10.49
C LEU A 337 23.96 13.42 -12.00
N LEU A 338 24.43 12.52 -12.88
CA LEU A 338 24.36 12.69 -14.34
C LEU A 338 24.12 11.39 -15.13
N LYS A 339 23.18 11.41 -16.09
CA LYS A 339 22.94 10.37 -17.10
C LYS A 339 24.02 10.42 -18.19
N GLY A 340 24.64 9.28 -18.49
CA GLY A 340 25.66 9.14 -19.55
C GLY A 340 27.11 9.01 -19.05
N SER A 341 27.36 9.10 -17.75
CA SER A 341 28.65 8.72 -17.18
C SER A 341 28.75 7.20 -17.05
N LYS A 342 29.89 6.63 -17.47
CA LYS A 342 30.34 5.29 -17.03
C LYS A 342 30.25 5.21 -15.50
N PRO A 343 30.13 4.02 -14.86
CA PRO A 343 30.41 3.92 -13.42
C PRO A 343 31.72 4.66 -13.17
N LEU A 344 31.66 5.73 -12.38
CA LEU A 344 32.75 6.70 -12.31
C LEU A 344 34.03 6.07 -11.74
N ILE A 345 33.93 4.87 -11.15
CA ILE A 345 35.02 4.26 -10.40
C ILE A 345 35.03 2.73 -10.63
N ASP A 346 36.21 2.24 -10.98
CA ASP A 346 36.60 0.85 -10.82
C ASP A 346 36.52 0.50 -9.31
N PRO A 347 35.74 -0.52 -8.89
CA PRO A 347 35.56 -0.88 -7.47
C PRO A 347 36.87 -1.22 -6.75
N THR A 348 37.99 -1.35 -7.48
CA THR A 348 39.33 -1.59 -6.94
C THR A 348 40.16 -0.32 -6.67
N LYS A 349 39.69 0.88 -7.07
CA LYS A 349 40.41 2.15 -6.85
C LYS A 349 40.20 2.76 -5.46
N ASP A 350 41.23 3.46 -4.97
CA ASP A 350 41.25 4.14 -3.67
C ASP A 350 40.17 5.24 -3.59
N PRO A 351 39.21 5.15 -2.65
CA PRO A 351 38.19 6.19 -2.45
C PRO A 351 38.73 7.55 -1.95
N LEU A 352 40.01 7.63 -1.56
CA LEU A 352 40.69 8.88 -1.17
C LEU A 352 41.08 9.77 -2.35
N GLU A 353 40.96 9.29 -3.60
CA GLU A 353 40.97 10.14 -4.79
C GLU A 353 39.64 10.95 -4.83
N LEU A 354 39.52 11.93 -3.93
CA LEU A 354 38.33 12.72 -3.61
C LEU A 354 37.74 13.57 -4.76
N ASP A 355 38.31 13.52 -5.97
CA ASP A 355 37.82 14.24 -7.16
C ASP A 355 36.72 13.49 -7.92
N VAL A 356 36.26 12.33 -7.43
CA VAL A 356 35.35 11.45 -8.17
C VAL A 356 33.95 11.37 -7.54
N GLY A 357 33.16 12.45 -7.61
CA GLY A 357 31.68 12.45 -7.70
C GLY A 357 30.84 11.56 -6.77
N ARG A 358 31.34 11.16 -5.60
CA ARG A 358 30.69 10.24 -4.65
C ARG A 358 29.85 11.02 -3.61
N ALA A 359 28.51 10.83 -3.57
CA ALA A 359 27.65 11.32 -2.49
C ALA A 359 27.09 10.17 -1.60
N PRO A 360 27.42 10.12 -0.29
CA PRO A 360 26.97 9.08 0.64
C PRO A 360 25.46 9.14 0.92
N PHE A 361 24.87 8.01 1.34
CA PHE A 361 23.56 8.03 1.98
C PHE A 361 23.63 8.90 3.23
N THR A 362 22.87 10.00 3.26
CA THR A 362 22.70 10.73 4.53
C THR A 362 21.83 9.89 5.46
N ARG A 363 20.87 9.14 4.93
CA ARG A 363 19.94 8.32 5.73
C ARG A 363 19.63 7.01 5.03
N ARG A 364 19.26 6.01 5.82
CA ARG A 364 18.74 4.74 5.31
C ARG A 364 17.75 4.14 6.30
N ALA A 365 16.70 3.51 5.81
CA ALA A 365 15.80 2.70 6.61
C ALA A 365 15.83 1.22 6.23
N TRP A 366 15.50 0.36 7.20
CA TRP A 366 15.26 -1.07 7.02
C TRP A 366 14.28 -1.59 8.08
N VAL A 367 13.94 -2.88 7.99
CA VAL A 367 13.06 -3.56 8.94
C VAL A 367 13.87 -4.53 9.81
N GLU A 368 13.53 -4.64 11.09
CA GLU A 368 14.06 -5.69 11.97
C GLU A 368 12.94 -6.51 12.60
N ALA A 369 13.07 -7.83 12.58
CA ALA A 369 12.02 -8.75 13.01
C ALA A 369 12.55 -9.87 13.93
N TYR A 370 11.68 -10.48 14.72
CA TYR A 370 11.97 -11.75 15.39
C TYR A 370 11.75 -12.88 14.38
N LEU A 371 12.80 -13.66 14.12
CA LEU A 371 12.69 -14.92 13.38
C LEU A 371 12.57 -16.13 14.30
N GLN A 372 12.84 -15.92 15.59
CA GLN A 372 12.71 -16.94 16.62
C GLN A 372 12.22 -16.25 17.90
N MET A 373 11.16 -16.77 18.53
CA MET A 373 10.60 -16.20 19.75
C MET A 373 11.64 -16.15 20.87
N GLY A 374 11.79 -14.98 21.49
CA GLY A 374 12.77 -14.76 22.57
C GLY A 374 14.21 -14.57 22.12
N SER A 375 14.50 -14.61 20.81
CA SER A 375 15.82 -14.28 20.25
C SER A 375 15.99 -12.77 20.03
N ASP A 376 17.19 -12.32 19.65
CA ASP A 376 17.40 -10.96 19.19
C ASP A 376 16.79 -10.73 17.80
N ARG A 377 16.29 -9.51 17.57
CA ARG A 377 15.79 -9.10 16.26
C ARG A 377 16.88 -9.14 15.20
N ARG A 378 16.51 -9.58 14.00
CA ARG A 378 17.37 -9.70 12.83
C ARG A 378 16.99 -8.68 11.77
N VAL A 379 17.97 -8.20 11.02
CA VAL A 379 17.76 -7.23 9.94
C VAL A 379 17.15 -7.91 8.73
N ILE A 380 16.11 -7.33 8.15
CA ILE A 380 15.55 -7.68 6.86
C ILE A 380 15.63 -6.42 5.99
N ASP A 381 16.32 -6.52 4.86
CA ASP A 381 16.52 -5.38 3.96
C ASP A 381 16.55 -5.83 2.50
N VAL A 382 15.69 -5.20 1.71
CA VAL A 382 15.52 -5.45 0.27
C VAL A 382 16.21 -4.38 -0.58
N THR A 383 16.91 -3.41 0.02
CA THR A 383 17.51 -2.28 -0.70
C THR A 383 18.73 -2.67 -1.53
N HIS A 384 19.62 -3.47 -0.96
CA HIS A 384 20.95 -3.74 -1.50
C HIS A 384 21.36 -5.21 -1.31
N CYS A 385 22.10 -5.72 -2.28
CA CYS A 385 22.44 -7.13 -2.40
C CYS A 385 23.95 -7.27 -2.72
N PRO A 386 24.84 -7.20 -1.71
CA PRO A 386 26.29 -7.24 -1.94
C PRO A 386 26.81 -8.60 -2.41
N LYS A 387 26.09 -9.69 -2.12
CA LYS A 387 26.54 -11.07 -2.39
C LYS A 387 25.51 -11.91 -3.16
N GLY A 388 24.67 -11.28 -3.97
CA GLY A 388 23.67 -11.98 -4.79
C GLY A 388 22.41 -12.43 -4.05
N THR A 389 22.32 -12.25 -2.73
CA THR A 389 21.05 -12.30 -1.99
C THR A 389 20.91 -11.10 -1.05
N PRO A 390 19.74 -10.43 -1.01
CA PRO A 390 19.45 -9.39 -0.02
C PRO A 390 19.42 -9.97 1.39
N GLU A 391 19.48 -9.10 2.40
CA GLU A 391 19.44 -9.56 3.79
C GLU A 391 18.00 -9.98 4.17
N TYR A 392 17.83 -11.22 4.62
CA TYR A 392 16.52 -11.80 4.97
C TYR A 392 16.40 -12.21 6.45
N GLY A 393 17.25 -11.64 7.33
CA GLY A 393 17.24 -11.93 8.77
C GLY A 393 18.33 -12.87 9.25
N SER A 394 19.39 -13.06 8.47
CA SER A 394 20.58 -13.82 8.87
C SER A 394 21.51 -13.05 9.80
N LYS A 395 21.42 -11.71 9.85
CA LYS A 395 22.34 -10.84 10.60
C LYS A 395 21.67 -10.07 11.73
N SER A 396 22.43 -9.85 12.80
CA SER A 396 22.13 -8.80 13.78
C SER A 396 22.33 -7.42 13.14
N ARG A 397 21.88 -6.35 13.81
CA ARG A 397 22.14 -4.98 13.37
C ARG A 397 23.64 -4.69 13.23
N GLU A 398 24.43 -5.08 14.23
CA GLU A 398 25.87 -4.84 14.24
C GLU A 398 26.58 -5.57 13.09
N ASP A 399 26.24 -6.84 12.86
CA ASP A 399 26.78 -7.63 11.75
C ASP A 399 26.34 -7.07 10.40
N TYR A 400 25.09 -6.62 10.31
CA TYR A 400 24.53 -6.01 9.11
C TYR A 400 25.30 -4.73 8.78
N SER A 401 25.41 -3.78 9.71
CA SER A 401 26.15 -2.53 9.49
C SER A 401 27.64 -2.78 9.20
N THR A 402 28.23 -3.78 9.84
CA THR A 402 29.62 -4.20 9.59
C THR A 402 29.82 -4.76 8.18
N SER A 403 28.80 -5.35 7.57
CA SER A 403 28.89 -5.94 6.23
C SER A 403 28.25 -5.11 5.11
N HIS A 404 27.36 -4.15 5.41
CA HIS A 404 26.58 -3.37 4.44
C HIS A 404 26.91 -1.88 4.41
N ILE A 405 27.92 -1.46 5.17
CA ILE A 405 28.55 -0.15 5.03
C ILE A 405 29.98 -0.37 4.53
N ASP A 406 30.41 0.40 3.54
CA ASP A 406 31.76 0.28 2.99
C ASP A 406 32.83 0.50 4.07
N SER A 407 33.88 -0.32 4.06
CA SER A 407 34.97 -0.27 5.05
C SER A 407 35.77 1.03 4.98
N PHE A 408 35.79 1.70 3.82
CA PHE A 408 36.36 3.04 3.68
C PHE A 408 35.67 4.05 4.59
N TRP A 409 34.33 3.98 4.64
CA TRP A 409 33.57 4.85 5.54
C TRP A 409 33.90 4.55 7.01
N LYS A 410 34.32 3.31 7.32
CA LYS A 410 34.65 2.78 8.67
C LYS A 410 36.02 3.21 9.20
N ALA A 411 36.97 3.55 8.34
CA ALA A 411 38.32 3.84 8.75
C ALA A 411 38.44 5.24 9.40
N PRO A 412 38.95 5.38 10.64
CA PRO A 412 39.26 6.67 11.26
C PRO A 412 40.44 7.43 10.63
N GLU A 413 40.99 6.93 9.53
CA GLU A 413 42.27 7.41 9.01
C GLU A 413 42.14 8.85 8.47
N LYS A 414 43.06 9.71 8.92
CA LYS A 414 43.16 11.15 8.61
C LYS A 414 42.11 12.06 9.26
N GLY A 415 41.83 11.87 10.55
CA GLY A 415 41.19 12.90 11.37
C GLY A 415 39.68 13.09 11.15
N ARG A 416 39.02 12.17 10.44
CA ARG A 416 37.56 12.06 10.45
C ARG A 416 37.17 11.17 11.63
N SER A 417 36.39 11.71 12.57
CA SER A 417 35.72 10.87 13.57
C SER A 417 34.87 9.85 12.81
N ALA A 418 34.91 8.58 13.23
CA ALA A 418 34.00 7.55 12.75
C ALA A 418 32.56 8.12 12.79
N MET A 419 31.97 8.37 11.62
CA MET A 419 30.61 8.94 11.50
C MET A 419 29.54 7.86 11.65
N PHE A 420 29.86 6.77 12.34
CA PHE A 420 28.87 5.77 12.70
C PHE A 420 28.28 6.22 14.01
N GLY A 421 26.98 6.41 14.00
CA GLY A 421 26.24 6.59 15.22
C GLY A 421 26.33 5.42 16.18
N ASN A 422 25.36 5.37 17.07
CA ASN A 422 25.13 4.17 17.84
C ASN A 422 24.59 3.01 16.99
N LEU A 423 25.44 2.04 16.65
CA LEU A 423 24.98 0.79 16.03
C LEU A 423 24.35 -0.18 17.05
N GLN A 424 24.32 0.21 18.33
CA GLN A 424 23.75 -0.58 19.42
C GLN A 424 22.27 -0.25 19.65
N ASN A 425 21.50 -1.28 20.03
CA ASN A 425 20.05 -1.25 20.14
C ASN A 425 19.44 -0.23 21.11
N ASN A 426 20.21 0.42 22.00
CA ASN A 426 19.68 1.21 23.13
C ASN A 426 20.56 2.42 23.52
N SER A 427 21.26 3.05 22.59
CA SER A 427 22.14 4.17 22.96
C SER A 427 21.44 5.51 22.78
N ALA A 428 21.75 6.49 23.64
CA ALA A 428 21.35 7.87 23.41
C ALA A 428 21.87 8.35 22.04
N PRO A 429 21.16 9.28 21.36
CA PRO A 429 21.62 9.85 20.10
C PRO A 429 23.03 10.43 20.25
N PHE A 430 23.97 10.05 19.37
CA PHE A 430 25.32 10.58 19.36
C PHE A 430 25.50 11.66 18.27
N PRO A 431 26.35 12.68 18.51
CA PRO A 431 26.62 13.73 17.52
C PRO A 431 27.22 13.21 16.20
N SER A 432 27.91 12.06 16.23
CA SER A 432 28.50 11.40 15.04
C SER A 432 27.51 10.52 14.28
N GLY A 433 26.30 10.31 14.82
CA GLY A 433 25.22 9.55 14.19
C GLY A 433 24.26 8.86 15.16
N SER A 434 23.16 8.33 14.66
CA SER A 434 22.20 7.55 15.45
C SER A 434 21.39 6.55 14.61
N CYS A 435 21.14 5.36 15.16
CA CYS A 435 20.09 4.44 14.76
C CYS A 435 18.84 4.73 15.60
N TYR A 436 17.81 5.25 14.97
CA TYR A 436 16.51 5.49 15.57
C TYR A 436 15.64 4.27 15.34
N THR A 437 15.15 3.70 16.43
CA THR A 437 14.07 2.70 16.36
C THR A 437 12.75 3.32 16.78
N GLU A 438 11.67 2.64 16.42
CA GLU A 438 10.31 3.02 16.76
C GLU A 438 10.06 3.32 18.26
N PRO A 439 10.59 2.55 19.24
CA PRO A 439 10.51 2.93 20.66
C PRO A 439 11.48 4.06 21.07
N ASP A 440 12.66 4.17 20.44
CA ASP A 440 13.70 5.15 20.82
C ASP A 440 13.34 6.61 20.50
N TYR A 441 12.36 6.82 19.61
CA TYR A 441 11.93 8.15 19.20
C TYR A 441 11.02 8.86 20.22
N ARG A 442 10.78 8.20 21.36
CA ARG A 442 10.19 8.78 22.56
C ARG A 442 11.30 9.38 23.41
N LEU A 443 11.37 10.71 23.58
CA LEU A 443 11.94 11.35 24.79
C LEU A 443 11.78 12.88 24.79
N SER A 444 10.58 13.38 24.47
CA SER A 444 10.12 14.66 25.05
C SER A 444 8.60 14.67 25.19
N ILE A 445 8.05 13.66 25.86
CA ILE A 445 6.70 13.78 26.41
C ILE A 445 6.86 14.44 27.78
N ARG A 446 6.82 15.78 27.81
CA ARG A 446 6.49 16.51 29.05
C ARG A 446 4.98 16.54 29.31
N ASP A 447 4.14 16.16 28.34
CA ASP A 447 2.70 16.52 28.33
C ASP A 447 1.69 15.37 28.13
N ASN A 448 2.03 14.09 28.33
CA ASN A 448 1.08 12.97 28.18
C ASN A 448 0.39 12.86 26.78
N LYS A 449 0.93 13.50 25.73
CA LYS A 449 0.37 13.46 24.38
C LYS A 449 0.77 12.16 23.65
N ALA A 450 -0.15 11.63 22.84
CA ALA A 450 0.06 10.44 22.03
C ALA A 450 1.23 10.59 21.06
N ILE A 451 1.89 9.47 20.71
CA ILE A 451 3.13 9.47 19.91
C ILE A 451 2.82 9.16 18.45
N ASP A 452 3.36 9.98 17.55
CA ASP A 452 3.39 9.73 16.11
C ASP A 452 4.40 8.62 15.77
N ARG A 453 3.93 7.62 15.03
CA ARG A 453 4.64 6.33 14.81
C ARG A 453 5.75 6.39 13.76
N ILE A 454 6.75 5.51 13.90
CA ILE A 454 7.74 5.24 12.84
C ILE A 454 7.34 3.98 12.07
N GLY A 455 7.10 4.09 10.76
CA GLY A 455 6.76 2.95 9.91
C GLY A 455 5.50 3.16 9.09
N VAL A 456 4.96 2.11 8.49
CA VAL A 456 3.72 2.20 7.70
C VAL A 456 2.52 2.37 8.62
N ARG A 457 1.84 3.50 8.46
CA ARG A 457 0.67 3.88 9.25
C ARG A 457 -0.63 3.52 8.57
N SER A 458 -0.65 3.38 7.25
CA SER A 458 -1.81 2.99 6.46
C SER A 458 -1.40 2.64 5.03
N VAL A 459 -2.18 1.77 4.38
CA VAL A 459 -1.84 1.09 3.13
C VAL A 459 -2.56 1.66 1.91
N ASN A 460 -3.65 2.39 2.14
CA ASN A 460 -4.42 3.09 1.13
C ASN A 460 -4.78 4.45 1.71
N SER A 461 -4.56 5.49 0.94
CA SER A 461 -4.56 6.90 1.32
C SER A 461 -5.94 7.52 1.56
N VAL A 462 -6.81 6.75 2.19
CA VAL A 462 -8.19 7.08 2.55
C VAL A 462 -8.22 7.36 4.07
N GLY A 463 -7.26 8.15 4.54
CA GLY A 463 -7.00 8.36 5.97
C GLY A 463 -6.24 9.65 6.25
N THR A 464 -6.50 10.25 7.40
CA THR A 464 -5.86 11.49 7.89
C THR A 464 -4.35 11.31 8.02
N LEU A 465 -3.54 12.19 7.41
CA LEU A 465 -2.13 12.32 7.83
C LEU A 465 -2.04 12.75 9.30
N PRO A 466 -0.89 12.54 9.95
CA PRO A 466 -0.56 13.23 11.19
C PRO A 466 -0.66 14.76 11.06
N ARG A 467 -0.90 15.38 12.22
CA ARG A 467 -1.01 16.84 12.41
C ARG A 467 0.34 17.55 12.16
N LEU A 468 0.22 18.88 12.13
CA LEU A 468 1.17 19.95 11.79
C LEU A 468 2.64 19.74 12.20
N LEU A 469 3.57 20.45 11.53
CA LEU A 469 5.02 20.48 11.79
C LEU A 469 5.44 20.67 13.24
N GLU A 470 4.62 21.34 14.06
CA GLU A 470 4.92 21.54 15.48
C GLU A 470 4.95 20.20 16.25
N ASP A 471 4.32 19.14 15.73
CA ASP A 471 4.34 17.77 16.25
C ASP A 471 5.29 16.83 15.48
N LEU A 472 5.81 17.23 14.31
CA LEU A 472 6.72 16.40 13.50
C LEU A 472 8.11 16.39 14.14
N ARG A 473 8.31 15.44 15.05
CA ARG A 473 9.60 15.16 15.66
C ARG A 473 10.48 14.46 14.62
N TYR A 474 11.09 15.19 13.70
CA TYR A 474 12.14 14.64 12.83
C TYR A 474 13.51 14.72 13.52
N PRO A 475 14.45 13.79 13.22
CA PRO A 475 15.83 13.89 13.68
C PRO A 475 16.37 15.30 13.50
N LEU A 476 17.16 15.80 14.45
CA LEU A 476 17.63 17.20 14.44
C LEU A 476 18.32 17.56 13.12
N GLY A 477 19.08 16.62 12.54
CA GLY A 477 19.71 16.76 11.22
C GLY A 477 18.68 16.99 10.11
N VAL A 478 17.65 16.16 10.02
CA VAL A 478 16.51 16.31 9.09
C VAL A 478 15.83 17.65 9.26
N ARG A 479 15.42 17.99 10.50
CA ARG A 479 14.70 19.22 10.78
C ARG A 479 15.52 20.44 10.37
N THR A 480 16.79 20.48 10.77
CA THR A 480 17.71 21.59 10.45
C THR A 480 17.89 21.71 8.94
N ALA A 481 18.06 20.60 8.22
CA ALA A 481 18.21 20.60 6.77
C ALA A 481 16.95 21.16 6.08
N VAL A 482 15.77 20.66 6.46
CA VAL A 482 14.50 21.15 5.91
C VAL A 482 14.27 22.62 6.22
N GLU A 483 14.48 23.06 7.46
CA GLU A 483 14.32 24.47 7.86
C GLU A 483 15.22 25.41 7.06
N LYS A 484 16.48 25.01 6.83
CA LYS A 484 17.40 25.77 5.98
C LYS A 484 16.92 25.81 4.54
N THR A 485 16.53 24.68 3.95
CA THR A 485 16.00 24.63 2.59
C THR A 485 14.75 25.51 2.43
N LEU A 486 13.81 25.42 3.37
CA LEU A 486 12.63 26.28 3.38
C LEU A 486 13.01 27.76 3.49
N THR A 487 13.98 28.09 4.34
CA THR A 487 14.47 29.47 4.49
C THR A 487 15.05 30.00 3.19
N LYS A 488 15.82 29.19 2.44
CA LYS A 488 16.32 29.55 1.10
C LYS A 488 15.17 29.78 0.11
N GLY A 489 14.11 28.99 0.20
CA GLY A 489 12.97 29.02 -0.71
C GLY A 489 11.89 30.07 -0.40
N ARG A 490 11.96 30.77 0.75
CA ARG A 490 10.95 31.77 1.12
C ARG A 490 10.89 32.92 0.13
N ASN A 491 9.68 33.26 -0.32
CA ASN A 491 9.46 34.43 -1.14
C ASN A 491 9.58 35.70 -0.28
N ALA A 492 10.37 36.68 -0.73
CA ALA A 492 10.55 37.95 -0.05
C ALA A 492 9.28 38.82 -0.06
N SER A 493 8.38 38.57 -1.01
CA SER A 493 7.07 39.23 -1.12
C SER A 493 6.02 38.14 -1.35
N PRO A 494 5.63 37.40 -0.28
CA PRO A 494 4.68 36.32 -0.42
C PRO A 494 3.34 36.86 -0.92
N PRO A 495 2.62 36.11 -1.77
CA PRO A 495 1.28 36.47 -2.18
C PRO A 495 0.34 36.61 -0.97
N ALA A 496 -0.75 37.38 -1.13
CA ALA A 496 -1.75 37.48 -0.08
C ALA A 496 -2.32 36.09 0.26
N LEU A 497 -2.59 35.87 1.56
CA LEU A 497 -3.23 34.65 2.05
C LEU A 497 -4.64 34.56 1.46
N SER A 498 -4.86 33.54 0.65
CA SER A 498 -6.15 33.26 0.01
C SER A 498 -6.33 31.76 -0.16
N ASN A 499 -7.57 31.34 -0.43
CA ASN A 499 -7.81 30.00 -0.94
C ASN A 499 -7.79 30.01 -2.48
N CYS A 500 -7.94 28.84 -3.08
CA CYS A 500 -7.90 28.65 -4.53
C CYS A 500 -9.12 27.82 -5.01
N ASN A 501 -9.77 28.30 -6.07
CA ASN A 501 -10.84 27.59 -6.79
C ASN A 501 -10.37 27.04 -8.15
N ALA A 502 -9.06 26.88 -8.35
CA ALA A 502 -8.53 26.22 -9.53
C ALA A 502 -9.16 24.82 -9.65
N SER A 503 -9.58 24.43 -10.86
CA SER A 503 -9.88 23.02 -11.12
C SER A 503 -8.56 22.25 -11.22
N PHE A 504 -8.50 21.14 -10.49
CA PHE A 504 -7.41 20.17 -10.51
C PHE A 504 -7.81 18.89 -11.23
N ASP A 505 -8.84 18.94 -12.08
CA ASP A 505 -9.13 17.87 -13.02
C ASP A 505 -7.92 17.64 -13.92
N ALA A 506 -7.53 16.37 -14.09
CA ALA A 506 -6.28 16.03 -14.76
C ALA A 506 -6.19 16.63 -16.17
N GLU A 507 -7.31 16.64 -16.90
CA GLU A 507 -7.43 17.29 -18.22
C GLU A 507 -7.20 18.80 -18.16
N THR A 508 -7.77 19.48 -17.16
CA THR A 508 -7.60 20.93 -16.98
C THR A 508 -6.16 21.27 -16.66
N VAL A 509 -5.52 20.50 -15.77
CA VAL A 509 -4.10 20.67 -15.43
C VAL A 509 -3.22 20.43 -16.67
N CYS A 510 -3.44 19.34 -17.42
CA CYS A 510 -2.71 19.08 -18.67
C CYS A 510 -2.96 20.17 -19.73
N ALA A 511 -4.15 20.75 -19.79
CA ALA A 511 -4.44 21.87 -20.68
C ALA A 511 -3.60 23.11 -20.34
N GLN A 512 -3.34 23.38 -19.04
CA GLN A 512 -2.42 24.47 -18.64
C GLN A 512 -0.98 24.24 -19.13
N LEU A 513 -0.58 22.99 -19.36
CA LEU A 513 0.76 22.65 -19.85
C LEU A 513 0.89 22.81 -21.36
N SER A 514 -0.21 22.80 -22.10
CA SER A 514 -0.23 22.72 -23.57
C SER A 514 0.42 23.94 -24.26
N GLY A 515 0.52 25.08 -23.57
CA GLY A 515 1.25 26.25 -24.06
C GLY A 515 2.77 26.13 -23.98
N ILE A 516 3.28 25.12 -23.27
CA ILE A 516 4.72 24.88 -23.05
C ILE A 516 5.14 23.61 -23.80
N ALA A 517 4.44 22.51 -23.55
CA ALA A 517 4.66 21.22 -24.20
C ALA A 517 3.32 20.47 -24.29
N HIS A 518 3.12 19.73 -25.38
CA HIS A 518 1.95 18.86 -25.47
C HIS A 518 2.07 17.77 -24.39
N ALA A 519 1.10 17.76 -23.47
CA ALA A 519 1.06 16.87 -22.32
C ALA A 519 -0.04 15.82 -22.51
N LYS A 520 0.36 14.58 -22.68
CA LYS A 520 -0.56 13.43 -22.73
C LYS A 520 -0.76 12.88 -21.32
N LEU A 521 -1.98 12.94 -20.82
CA LEU A 521 -2.34 12.28 -19.55
C LEU A 521 -2.05 10.77 -19.65
N VAL A 522 -1.30 10.26 -18.68
CA VAL A 522 -1.05 8.83 -18.49
C VAL A 522 -1.99 8.30 -17.43
N ARG A 523 -1.97 8.91 -16.24
CA ARG A 523 -2.78 8.48 -15.10
C ARG A 523 -3.08 9.61 -14.14
N THR A 524 -4.11 9.38 -13.33
CA THR A 524 -4.46 10.21 -12.19
C THR A 524 -4.79 9.32 -10.99
N SER A 525 -4.39 9.73 -9.80
CA SER A 525 -4.85 9.13 -8.54
C SER A 525 -5.23 10.23 -7.57
N THR A 526 -6.30 10.01 -6.80
CA THR A 526 -6.74 10.94 -5.76
C THR A 526 -6.69 10.22 -4.41
N MET A 527 -6.20 10.94 -3.41
CA MET A 527 -6.01 10.49 -2.05
C MET A 527 -6.69 11.50 -1.13
N LEU A 528 -7.53 11.04 -0.21
CA LEU A 528 -8.35 11.92 0.61
C LEU A 528 -8.07 11.72 2.09
N GLY A 529 -7.94 12.84 2.81
CA GLY A 529 -7.86 12.89 4.27
C GLY A 529 -8.81 13.96 4.80
N LYS A 530 -9.05 13.94 6.12
CA LYS A 530 -10.02 14.83 6.79
C LYS A 530 -9.81 16.32 6.50
N ASP A 531 -8.56 16.75 6.37
CA ASP A 531 -8.15 18.15 6.23
C ASP A 531 -7.40 18.44 4.92
N ARG A 532 -7.33 17.45 4.02
CA ARG A 532 -6.56 17.55 2.79
C ARG A 532 -7.01 16.57 1.72
N THR A 533 -6.85 16.96 0.47
CA THR A 533 -6.95 16.06 -0.69
C THR A 533 -5.65 16.15 -1.46
N ARG A 534 -5.08 15.01 -1.85
CA ARG A 534 -3.91 14.96 -2.73
C ARG A 534 -4.29 14.30 -4.05
N ARG A 535 -4.05 14.96 -5.16
CA ARG A 535 -4.14 14.37 -6.49
C ARG A 535 -2.76 14.24 -7.10
N THR A 536 -2.45 13.06 -7.63
CA THR A 536 -1.25 12.81 -8.41
C THR A 536 -1.66 12.70 -9.87
N ILE A 537 -1.08 13.54 -10.73
CA ILE A 537 -1.28 13.51 -12.17
C ILE A 537 0.05 13.11 -12.79
N GLU A 538 0.04 12.10 -13.65
CA GLU A 538 1.20 11.75 -14.45
C GLU A 538 0.90 11.91 -15.92
N CYS A 539 1.80 12.58 -16.62
CA CYS A 539 1.68 12.86 -18.04
C CYS A 539 3.01 12.68 -18.76
N LEU A 540 2.93 12.38 -20.05
CA LEU A 540 4.07 12.36 -20.97
C LEU A 540 4.08 13.67 -21.75
N LEU A 541 5.21 14.37 -21.73
CA LEU A 541 5.46 15.53 -22.58
C LEU A 541 6.09 15.05 -23.88
N ASP A 542 5.70 15.61 -25.03
CA ASP A 542 6.23 15.17 -26.33
C ASP A 542 7.59 15.80 -26.70
N ALA A 543 7.85 17.02 -26.22
CA ALA A 543 9.05 17.79 -26.59
C ALA A 543 9.55 18.65 -25.40
N PRO A 544 10.60 18.21 -24.68
CA PRO A 544 11.27 16.93 -24.78
C PRO A 544 10.41 15.78 -24.21
N ALA A 545 10.73 14.55 -24.61
CA ALA A 545 10.05 13.33 -24.16
C ALA A 545 10.29 13.08 -22.66
N ILE A 546 9.43 13.64 -21.80
CA ILE A 546 9.56 13.57 -20.33
C ILE A 546 8.33 12.88 -19.73
N SER A 547 8.55 11.95 -18.78
CA SER A 547 7.50 11.55 -17.85
C SER A 547 7.47 12.52 -16.66
N LEU A 548 6.37 13.27 -16.54
CA LEU A 548 6.16 14.28 -15.53
C LEU A 548 5.13 13.78 -14.51
N ARG A 549 5.42 13.99 -13.23
CA ARG A 549 4.50 13.78 -12.11
C ARG A 549 4.19 15.11 -11.46
N ILE A 550 2.91 15.34 -11.18
CA ILE A 550 2.39 16.53 -10.51
C ILE A 550 1.58 16.04 -9.31
N ASP A 551 2.11 16.18 -8.10
CA ASP A 551 1.34 15.99 -6.88
C ASP A 551 0.76 17.34 -6.44
N ILE A 552 -0.56 17.43 -6.34
CA ILE A 552 -1.29 18.62 -5.90
C ILE A 552 -1.98 18.29 -4.58
N GLY A 553 -1.58 18.94 -3.50
CA GLY A 553 -2.23 18.87 -2.19
C GLY A 553 -3.12 20.10 -1.96
N VAL A 554 -4.42 19.90 -1.76
CA VAL A 554 -5.37 20.95 -1.40
C VAL A 554 -5.73 20.79 0.07
N HIS A 555 -5.54 21.85 0.84
CA HIS A 555 -5.65 21.84 2.29
C HIS A 555 -6.70 22.84 2.79
N THR A 556 -6.99 22.79 4.09
CA THR A 556 -7.84 23.78 4.75
C THR A 556 -7.12 25.09 5.08
N SER A 557 -5.77 25.12 5.01
CA SER A 557 -4.95 26.30 5.33
C SER A 557 -3.57 26.28 4.63
N LEU A 558 -2.89 27.42 4.58
CA LEU A 558 -1.49 27.53 4.10
C LEU A 558 -0.52 26.74 4.98
N GLU A 559 -0.71 26.78 6.29
CA GLU A 559 0.15 26.06 7.23
C GLU A 559 0.14 24.55 6.94
N ALA A 560 -1.03 23.96 6.68
CA ALA A 560 -1.16 22.56 6.29
C ALA A 560 -0.49 22.25 4.94
N ALA A 561 -0.51 23.19 3.98
CA ALA A 561 0.21 23.06 2.71
C ALA A 561 1.73 23.07 2.92
N ILE A 562 2.25 23.97 3.76
CA ILE A 562 3.69 24.03 4.11
C ILE A 562 4.11 22.75 4.87
N ASN A 563 3.26 22.24 5.76
CA ASN A 563 3.53 20.98 6.46
C ASN A 563 3.63 19.80 5.51
N THR A 564 2.79 19.77 4.48
CA THR A 564 2.88 18.76 3.43
C THR A 564 4.18 18.92 2.63
N MET A 565 4.61 20.15 2.33
CA MET A 565 5.92 20.39 1.73
C MET A 565 7.05 19.84 2.60
N VAL A 566 7.04 20.07 3.92
CA VAL A 566 8.06 19.49 4.81
C VAL A 566 8.03 17.98 4.82
N TYR A 567 6.85 17.38 4.88
CA TYR A 567 6.71 15.92 4.79
C TYR A 567 7.41 15.36 3.55
N HIS A 568 7.21 16.00 2.39
CA HIS A 568 7.88 15.62 1.15
C HIS A 568 9.40 15.82 1.21
N LEU A 569 9.88 16.95 1.75
CA LEU A 569 11.31 17.22 1.89
C LEU A 569 12.00 16.28 2.89
N ALA A 570 11.28 15.79 3.90
CA ALA A 570 11.77 14.78 4.85
C ALA A 570 11.81 13.36 4.25
N GLY A 571 11.20 13.16 3.07
CA GLY A 571 11.27 11.92 2.28
C GLY A 571 12.56 11.75 1.49
N PHE A 572 13.51 12.68 1.59
CA PHE A 572 14.82 12.59 0.97
C PHE A 572 15.82 11.89 1.90
N GLU A 573 16.47 10.87 1.35
CA GLU A 573 17.62 10.20 1.97
C GLU A 573 18.92 10.99 1.83
N THR A 574 18.99 11.87 0.83
CA THR A 574 20.06 12.86 0.67
C THR A 574 19.80 14.08 1.54
N ASN A 575 20.85 14.80 1.91
CA ASN A 575 20.73 16.06 2.63
C ASN A 575 20.05 17.13 1.75
N ILE A 576 18.78 17.41 2.05
CA ILE A 576 17.96 18.35 1.29
C ILE A 576 18.47 19.80 1.32
N ASP A 577 19.32 20.17 2.28
CA ASP A 577 19.98 21.49 2.32
C ASP A 577 21.04 21.63 1.22
N GLU A 578 21.67 20.52 0.81
CA GLU A 578 22.75 20.52 -0.19
C GLU A 578 22.22 20.58 -1.62
N ILE A 579 21.06 19.98 -1.87
CA ILE A 579 20.45 19.88 -3.21
C ILE A 579 19.25 20.81 -3.41
N GLY A 580 18.75 21.41 -2.32
CA GLY A 580 17.60 22.31 -2.32
C GLY A 580 18.02 23.76 -2.54
N GLU A 581 17.63 24.29 -3.69
CA GLU A 581 17.89 25.65 -4.13
C GLU A 581 16.60 26.48 -4.19
N ARG A 582 16.75 27.80 -4.30
CA ARG A 582 15.63 28.69 -4.59
C ARG A 582 15.25 28.56 -6.07
N THR A 583 13.97 28.62 -6.39
CA THR A 583 13.53 28.69 -7.79
C THR A 583 13.99 29.99 -8.46
N ASN A 584 14.28 29.94 -9.77
CA ASN A 584 14.69 31.10 -10.56
C ASN A 584 13.65 32.24 -10.51
N GLN A 585 12.37 31.88 -10.47
CA GLN A 585 11.26 32.78 -10.24
C GLN A 585 10.55 32.35 -8.96
N PRO A 586 10.31 33.24 -7.98
CA PRO A 586 9.58 32.87 -6.76
C PRO A 586 8.16 32.41 -7.12
N LEU A 587 7.77 31.23 -6.63
CA LEU A 587 6.42 30.69 -6.82
C LEU A 587 5.71 30.66 -5.47
N GLY A 588 4.44 31.07 -5.44
CA GLY A 588 3.66 31.13 -4.21
C GLY A 588 4.36 31.84 -3.04
N SER A 589 4.10 31.36 -1.83
CA SER A 589 4.71 31.87 -0.58
C SER A 589 6.11 31.32 -0.34
N ILE A 590 6.36 30.09 -0.76
CA ILE A 590 7.60 29.37 -0.58
C ILE A 590 7.79 28.40 -1.74
N SER A 591 9.01 28.38 -2.32
CA SER A 591 9.34 27.51 -3.43
C SER A 591 10.77 26.99 -3.36
N VAL A 592 10.94 25.69 -3.59
CA VAL A 592 12.23 24.98 -3.54
C VAL A 592 12.43 24.20 -4.84
N ARG A 593 13.62 24.32 -5.42
CA ARG A 593 14.07 23.56 -6.59
C ARG A 593 15.10 22.52 -6.14
N THR A 594 14.87 21.25 -6.46
CA THR A 594 15.92 20.21 -6.45
C THR A 594 16.22 19.85 -7.90
N PRO A 595 17.30 19.12 -8.25
CA PRO A 595 17.63 18.83 -9.65
C PRO A 595 16.48 18.26 -10.49
N LEU A 596 15.58 17.45 -9.92
CA LEU A 596 14.48 16.81 -10.66
C LEU A 596 13.08 17.29 -10.22
N SER A 597 12.98 18.24 -9.29
CA SER A 597 11.67 18.61 -8.72
C SER A 597 11.54 20.09 -8.35
N VAL A 598 10.31 20.59 -8.44
CA VAL A 598 9.91 21.91 -7.97
C VAL A 598 8.80 21.73 -6.95
N PHE A 599 9.00 22.26 -5.75
CA PHE A 599 8.04 22.24 -4.66
C PHE A 599 7.60 23.67 -4.39
N TRP A 600 6.30 23.93 -4.25
CA TRP A 600 5.85 25.23 -3.75
C TRP A 600 4.50 25.16 -3.05
N ALA A 601 4.22 26.17 -2.24
CA ALA A 601 2.91 26.36 -1.63
C ALA A 601 2.34 27.74 -1.97
N ASN A 602 1.13 27.78 -2.55
CA ASN A 602 0.39 29.00 -2.86
C ASN A 602 -0.99 28.94 -2.19
N GLY A 603 -1.19 29.76 -1.16
CA GLY A 603 -2.41 29.71 -0.35
C GLY A 603 -2.57 28.34 0.32
N ASN A 604 -3.74 27.74 0.20
CA ASN A 604 -4.04 26.41 0.74
C ASN A 604 -3.62 25.25 -0.18
N VAL A 605 -2.85 25.51 -1.24
CA VAL A 605 -2.43 24.50 -2.22
C VAL A 605 -0.93 24.29 -2.16
N PHE A 606 -0.52 23.03 -2.05
CA PHE A 606 0.85 22.55 -2.22
C PHE A 606 0.98 21.88 -3.58
N VAL A 607 2.09 22.11 -4.28
CA VAL A 607 2.41 21.40 -5.51
C VAL A 607 3.83 20.85 -5.46
N ASN A 608 3.99 19.59 -5.85
CA ASN A 608 5.26 18.94 -6.15
C ASN A 608 5.27 18.48 -7.60
N LEU A 609 6.11 19.13 -8.40
CA LEU A 609 6.33 18.84 -9.80
C LEU A 609 7.65 18.08 -9.93
N ARG A 610 7.62 16.83 -10.42
CA ARG A 610 8.80 15.95 -10.50
C ARG A 610 8.93 15.29 -11.87
N ILE A 611 10.15 15.15 -12.36
CA ILE A 611 10.46 14.31 -13.52
C ILE A 611 10.68 12.86 -13.03
N SER A 612 9.93 11.93 -13.61
CA SER A 612 9.95 10.49 -13.24
C SER A 612 10.85 9.66 -14.15
N SER A 613 11.05 10.07 -15.42
CA SER A 613 11.72 9.24 -16.44
C SER A 613 13.25 9.21 -16.40
N SER A 614 13.90 10.00 -15.53
CA SER A 614 15.36 10.12 -15.54
C SER A 614 15.97 10.48 -14.19
N ASN A 615 17.15 9.92 -13.94
CA ASN A 615 18.00 10.22 -12.78
C ASN A 615 18.78 11.55 -12.95
N SER A 616 18.77 12.13 -14.15
CA SER A 616 19.26 13.48 -14.39
C SER A 616 18.42 14.14 -15.47
N ILE A 617 18.35 15.47 -15.44
CA ILE A 617 17.66 16.24 -16.48
C ILE A 617 18.65 17.07 -17.27
N THR A 618 18.40 17.21 -18.56
CA THR A 618 19.12 18.14 -19.43
C THR A 618 18.76 19.58 -19.11
N SER A 619 19.56 20.55 -19.55
CA SER A 619 19.23 21.98 -19.38
C SER A 619 17.90 22.36 -20.05
N GLU A 620 17.54 21.69 -21.14
CA GLU A 620 16.25 21.87 -21.83
C GLU A 620 15.09 21.37 -20.96
N GLU A 621 15.20 20.14 -20.44
CA GLU A 621 14.20 19.55 -19.53
C GLU A 621 14.05 20.39 -18.24
N ALA A 622 15.15 20.93 -17.72
CA ALA A 622 15.14 21.83 -16.57
C ALA A 622 14.38 23.14 -16.85
N THR A 623 14.55 23.70 -18.05
CA THR A 623 13.86 24.92 -18.49
C THR A 623 12.36 24.68 -18.67
N VAL A 624 11.99 23.51 -19.22
CA VAL A 624 10.59 23.10 -19.36
C VAL A 624 9.95 22.89 -18.00
N LEU A 625 10.64 22.25 -17.05
CA LEU A 625 10.16 22.05 -15.69
C LEU A 625 9.86 23.39 -14.99
N ASP A 626 10.78 24.35 -15.07
CA ASP A 626 10.62 25.68 -14.48
C ASP A 626 9.46 26.45 -15.15
N SER A 627 9.30 26.31 -16.47
CA SER A 627 8.20 26.93 -17.23
C SER A 627 6.84 26.37 -16.83
N ILE A 628 6.75 25.05 -16.64
CA ILE A 628 5.53 24.38 -16.19
C ILE A 628 5.17 24.81 -14.77
N ALA A 629 6.14 24.82 -13.85
CA ALA A 629 5.92 25.27 -12.49
C ALA A 629 5.37 26.71 -12.45
N LYS A 630 5.91 27.59 -13.29
CA LYS A 630 5.41 28.96 -13.45
C LYS A 630 3.96 29.00 -13.96
N ALA A 631 3.65 28.31 -15.05
CA ALA A 631 2.31 28.32 -15.63
C ALA A 631 1.25 27.80 -14.64
N LEU A 632 1.59 26.75 -13.88
CA LEU A 632 0.72 26.24 -12.82
C LEU A 632 0.53 27.26 -11.69
N ASP A 633 1.59 27.95 -11.25
CA ASP A 633 1.45 28.98 -10.21
C ASP A 633 0.65 30.20 -10.69
N GLU A 634 0.79 30.63 -11.95
CA GLU A 634 -0.04 31.68 -12.56
C GLU A 634 -1.51 31.27 -12.64
N TYR A 635 -1.78 30.01 -12.94
CA TYR A 635 -3.13 29.44 -12.90
C TYR A 635 -3.72 29.42 -11.47
N LEU A 636 -2.92 29.05 -10.47
CA LEU A 636 -3.32 29.12 -9.05
C LEU A 636 -3.61 30.57 -8.63
N GLU A 637 -2.76 31.51 -9.02
CA GLU A 637 -2.88 32.94 -8.68
C GLU A 637 -4.15 33.57 -9.28
N SER A 638 -4.42 33.28 -10.56
CA SER A 638 -5.64 33.75 -11.25
C SER A 638 -6.93 33.14 -10.69
N SER A 639 -6.83 32.01 -10.00
CA SER A 639 -7.96 31.29 -9.40
C SER A 639 -8.15 31.57 -7.91
N LYS A 640 -7.49 32.61 -7.37
CA LYS A 640 -7.58 32.97 -5.95
C LYS A 640 -8.94 33.51 -5.55
N VAL A 641 -9.40 33.08 -4.39
CA VAL A 641 -10.67 33.50 -3.81
C VAL A 641 -10.57 33.75 -2.31
N SER A 642 -11.48 34.58 -1.80
CA SER A 642 -11.69 34.71 -0.36
C SER A 642 -12.22 33.40 0.23
N ASN A 643 -12.07 33.21 1.54
CA ASN A 643 -12.59 32.03 2.22
C ASN A 643 -14.11 31.86 2.09
N SER A 644 -14.86 32.96 1.98
CA SER A 644 -16.32 32.95 1.76
C SER A 644 -16.73 32.44 0.37
N ASN A 645 -15.85 32.57 -0.62
CA ASN A 645 -16.13 32.22 -2.02
C ASN A 645 -15.45 30.89 -2.40
N GLN A 646 -14.84 30.20 -1.45
CA GLN A 646 -14.23 28.89 -1.67
C GLN A 646 -15.32 27.85 -1.98
N LEU A 647 -15.17 27.17 -3.11
CA LEU A 647 -16.00 26.01 -3.45
C LEU A 647 -15.64 24.85 -2.53
N ARG A 648 -16.67 24.24 -1.92
CA ARG A 648 -16.59 23.15 -0.95
C ARG A 648 -17.61 22.08 -1.36
N PRO A 649 -17.35 20.79 -1.10
CA PRO A 649 -18.32 19.75 -1.41
C PRO A 649 -19.57 19.91 -0.54
N ALA A 650 -20.76 19.73 -1.12
CA ALA A 650 -22.02 19.76 -0.41
C ALA A 650 -22.27 18.44 0.35
N ILE A 651 -21.97 18.42 1.65
CA ILE A 651 -22.25 17.26 2.52
C ILE A 651 -23.61 17.43 3.22
N ALA A 652 -24.66 17.64 2.43
CA ALA A 652 -26.03 17.64 2.95
C ALA A 652 -26.54 16.20 2.99
N LEU A 653 -27.06 15.74 4.14
CA LEU A 653 -27.67 14.41 4.23
C LEU A 653 -29.06 14.42 3.61
N ARG A 654 -29.42 13.31 2.97
CA ARG A 654 -30.81 13.06 2.59
C ARG A 654 -31.70 13.02 3.83
N GLN A 655 -32.79 13.79 3.78
CA GLN A 655 -33.74 13.87 4.90
C GLN A 655 -34.46 12.54 5.17
N ASP A 656 -34.63 11.70 4.14
CA ASP A 656 -35.30 10.40 4.24
C ASP A 656 -34.38 9.26 4.70
N THR A 657 -33.06 9.50 4.76
CA THR A 657 -32.05 8.56 5.26
C THR A 657 -31.13 9.24 6.28
N PRO A 658 -31.66 9.68 7.44
CA PRO A 658 -30.85 10.28 8.49
C PRO A 658 -29.85 9.25 9.04
N VAL A 659 -28.69 9.73 9.52
CA VAL A 659 -27.72 8.86 10.21
C VAL A 659 -28.41 8.29 11.45
N PRO A 660 -28.41 6.95 11.63
CA PRO A 660 -29.01 6.36 12.82
C PRO A 660 -28.24 6.80 14.06
N THR A 661 -28.96 7.21 15.10
CA THR A 661 -28.33 7.54 16.39
C THR A 661 -27.92 6.29 17.16
N THR A 662 -28.57 5.16 16.87
CA THR A 662 -28.35 3.87 17.55
C THR A 662 -28.48 2.73 16.54
N VAL A 663 -27.56 1.77 16.59
CA VAL A 663 -27.50 0.57 15.73
C VAL A 663 -27.11 -0.65 16.56
N LYS A 664 -27.54 -1.86 16.21
CA LYS A 664 -27.13 -3.07 16.94
C LYS A 664 -25.85 -3.65 16.36
N VAL A 665 -25.09 -4.38 17.17
CA VAL A 665 -23.99 -5.23 16.68
C VAL A 665 -24.51 -6.17 15.58
N GLY A 666 -23.82 -6.21 14.45
CA GLY A 666 -24.20 -6.98 13.27
C GLY A 666 -24.99 -6.19 12.22
N ASP A 667 -25.62 -5.07 12.61
CA ASP A 667 -26.34 -4.23 11.65
C ASP A 667 -25.36 -3.50 10.72
N SER A 668 -25.67 -3.53 9.43
CA SER A 668 -25.12 -2.56 8.48
C SER A 668 -26.06 -1.35 8.37
N PHE A 669 -25.48 -0.18 8.15
CA PHE A 669 -26.24 1.03 7.88
C PHE A 669 -25.52 1.88 6.83
N THR A 670 -26.31 2.64 6.07
CA THR A 670 -25.83 3.49 5.00
C THR A 670 -26.17 4.93 5.31
N VAL A 671 -25.19 5.82 5.19
CA VAL A 671 -25.40 7.27 5.22
C VAL A 671 -25.39 7.77 3.77
N GLN A 672 -26.42 8.52 3.37
CA GLN A 672 -26.54 9.03 2.00
C GLN A 672 -26.53 10.56 1.96
N ILE A 673 -25.71 11.12 1.07
CA ILE A 673 -25.73 12.56 0.78
C ILE A 673 -26.77 12.90 -0.31
N GLU A 674 -27.34 14.09 -0.23
CA GLU A 674 -28.45 14.56 -1.09
C GLU A 674 -28.01 14.84 -2.52
N ASP A 675 -26.86 15.48 -2.70
CA ASP A 675 -26.31 15.84 -4.00
C ASP A 675 -24.84 15.37 -4.10
N THR A 676 -24.52 14.67 -5.17
CA THR A 676 -23.16 14.19 -5.48
C THR A 676 -22.51 14.98 -6.60
N ALA A 677 -23.20 15.98 -7.18
CA ALA A 677 -22.75 16.70 -8.37
C ALA A 677 -21.38 17.38 -8.17
N ASP A 678 -21.15 17.93 -6.97
CA ASP A 678 -19.93 18.64 -6.60
C ASP A 678 -18.98 17.80 -5.71
N VAL A 679 -19.29 16.52 -5.49
CA VAL A 679 -18.51 15.62 -4.63
C VAL A 679 -17.63 14.69 -5.48
N ALA A 680 -16.36 14.58 -5.11
CA ALA A 680 -15.43 13.65 -5.73
C ALA A 680 -15.81 12.20 -5.39
N SER A 681 -15.67 11.29 -6.37
CA SER A 681 -16.01 9.87 -6.19
C SER A 681 -15.12 9.16 -5.17
N GLU A 682 -13.94 9.70 -4.89
CA GLU A 682 -12.98 9.19 -3.91
C GLU A 682 -13.31 9.58 -2.46
N SER A 683 -14.45 10.21 -2.22
CA SER A 683 -14.99 10.48 -0.89
C SER A 683 -15.21 9.19 -0.10
N PHE A 684 -15.10 9.19 1.22
CA PHE A 684 -15.21 7.96 2.02
C PHE A 684 -15.74 8.18 3.43
N GLY A 685 -16.18 7.09 4.06
CA GLY A 685 -16.61 7.07 5.46
C GLY A 685 -15.46 6.66 6.38
N MET A 686 -15.37 7.26 7.55
CA MET A 686 -14.44 6.85 8.61
C MET A 686 -15.13 6.88 9.98
N THR A 687 -14.46 6.34 10.99
CA THR A 687 -14.88 6.40 12.38
C THR A 687 -13.69 6.72 13.27
N ASP A 688 -13.93 7.30 14.44
CA ASP A 688 -12.91 7.47 15.48
C ASP A 688 -12.66 6.19 16.30
N ILE A 689 -13.58 5.21 16.23
CA ILE A 689 -13.43 3.89 16.86
C ILE A 689 -13.71 2.79 15.82
N PRO A 690 -12.69 2.40 15.02
CA PRO A 690 -12.78 1.34 14.01
C PRO A 690 -13.31 0.00 14.52
N ASP A 691 -13.06 -0.32 15.79
CA ASP A 691 -13.53 -1.57 16.40
C ASP A 691 -15.03 -1.55 16.66
N ALA A 692 -15.63 -0.37 16.88
CA ALA A 692 -17.06 -0.24 17.15
C ALA A 692 -17.88 -0.16 15.86
N ILE A 693 -17.43 0.64 14.91
CA ILE A 693 -18.09 0.83 13.62
C ILE A 693 -17.05 0.69 12.53
N VAL A 694 -17.29 -0.18 11.56
CA VAL A 694 -16.39 -0.45 10.46
C VAL A 694 -16.90 0.28 9.22
N ALA A 695 -16.12 1.18 8.64
CA ALA A 695 -16.51 1.90 7.43
C ALA A 695 -16.28 1.06 6.16
N GLY A 696 -17.18 1.17 5.18
CA GLY A 696 -17.20 0.41 3.93
C GLY A 696 -16.18 0.87 2.87
N GLY A 697 -15.42 1.93 3.16
CA GLY A 697 -14.42 2.50 2.26
C GLY A 697 -14.98 3.65 1.43
N VAL A 698 -14.65 3.64 0.14
CA VAL A 698 -15.00 4.72 -0.81
C VAL A 698 -16.51 4.75 -1.08
N MET A 699 -17.05 5.96 -1.20
CA MET A 699 -18.44 6.27 -1.50
C MET A 699 -18.92 5.57 -2.78
N ALA A 700 -20.14 5.06 -2.77
CA ALA A 700 -20.80 4.60 -3.99
C ALA A 700 -21.17 5.78 -4.90
N GLU A 701 -21.37 5.52 -6.19
CA GLU A 701 -21.79 6.57 -7.15
C GLU A 701 -23.12 7.24 -6.76
N SER A 702 -23.96 6.54 -5.99
CA SER A 702 -25.23 7.03 -5.44
C SER A 702 -25.09 7.98 -4.23
N GLY A 703 -23.87 8.30 -3.79
CA GLY A 703 -23.63 9.11 -2.60
C GLY A 703 -23.73 8.31 -1.29
N ASN A 704 -23.69 6.98 -1.36
CA ASN A 704 -23.82 6.10 -0.20
C ASN A 704 -22.48 5.84 0.47
N PHE A 705 -22.47 5.93 1.79
CA PHE A 705 -21.38 5.56 2.67
C PHE A 705 -21.86 4.42 3.57
N ASP A 706 -21.32 3.23 3.37
CA ASP A 706 -21.74 2.05 4.12
C ASP A 706 -20.90 1.88 5.38
N PHE A 707 -21.54 1.39 6.44
CA PHE A 707 -20.93 1.11 7.74
C PHE A 707 -21.48 -0.20 8.31
N LEU A 708 -20.69 -0.87 9.14
CA LEU A 708 -21.08 -2.07 9.89
C LEU A 708 -20.82 -1.85 11.38
N ALA A 709 -21.84 -2.08 12.20
CA ALA A 709 -21.72 -2.03 13.65
C ALA A 709 -21.14 -3.34 14.18
N ALA A 710 -20.00 -3.28 14.88
CA ALA A 710 -19.21 -4.46 15.25
C ALA A 710 -19.11 -4.67 16.77
N VAL A 711 -18.88 -3.62 17.56
CA VAL A 711 -18.68 -3.73 19.02
C VAL A 711 -19.51 -2.68 19.74
N PRO A 712 -20.21 -3.03 20.84
CA PRO A 712 -21.01 -2.07 21.60
C PRO A 712 -20.18 -0.89 22.12
N ARG A 713 -20.43 0.30 21.58
CA ARG A 713 -19.75 1.54 21.95
C ARG A 713 -20.37 2.74 21.26
N VAL A 714 -20.18 3.93 21.84
CA VAL A 714 -20.44 5.19 21.14
C VAL A 714 -19.23 5.55 20.29
N ALA A 715 -19.46 5.80 19.00
CA ALA A 715 -18.44 6.20 18.04
C ALA A 715 -18.90 7.41 17.22
N VAL A 716 -17.94 8.15 16.66
CA VAL A 716 -18.16 9.26 15.73
C VAL A 716 -17.88 8.78 14.32
N VAL A 717 -18.94 8.65 13.53
CA VAL A 717 -18.86 8.41 12.10
C VAL A 717 -18.61 9.74 11.39
N SER A 718 -17.64 9.79 10.49
CA SER A 718 -17.35 10.98 9.68
C SER A 718 -17.39 10.68 8.19
N LEU A 719 -18.06 11.52 7.43
CA LEU A 719 -18.01 11.53 5.97
C LEU A 719 -16.91 12.51 5.56
N VAL A 720 -15.90 12.02 4.87
CA VAL A 720 -14.83 12.85 4.32
C VAL A 720 -15.03 12.96 2.83
N CYS A 721 -15.28 14.18 2.37
CA CYS A 721 -15.57 14.49 0.98
C CYS A 721 -14.57 15.50 0.44
N ALA A 722 -14.31 15.43 -0.86
CA ALA A 722 -13.60 16.49 -1.59
C ALA A 722 -14.52 17.09 -2.64
N HIS A 723 -14.36 18.39 -2.91
CA HIS A 723 -15.03 19.01 -4.05
C HIS A 723 -14.50 18.41 -5.36
N LYS A 724 -15.38 18.04 -6.29
CA LYS A 724 -15.06 17.27 -7.50
C LYS A 724 -13.91 17.85 -8.34
N THR A 725 -13.90 19.17 -8.51
CA THR A 725 -12.92 19.87 -9.36
C THR A 725 -11.79 20.53 -8.56
N THR A 726 -12.12 21.36 -7.57
CA THR A 726 -11.14 22.08 -6.72
C THR A 726 -10.46 21.20 -5.66
N LEU A 727 -10.96 19.98 -5.44
CA LEU A 727 -10.46 19.04 -4.44
C LEU A 727 -10.45 19.58 -3.01
N TYR A 728 -11.16 20.66 -2.73
CA TYR A 728 -11.22 21.21 -1.39
C TYR A 728 -11.85 20.17 -0.44
N PRO A 729 -11.17 19.78 0.65
CA PRO A 729 -11.70 18.77 1.58
C PRO A 729 -12.76 19.37 2.51
N ALA A 730 -13.78 18.59 2.84
CA ALA A 730 -14.68 18.88 3.95
C ALA A 730 -15.05 17.59 4.69
N THR A 731 -15.50 17.75 5.94
CA THR A 731 -15.90 16.61 6.77
C THR A 731 -17.19 16.95 7.52
N ALA A 732 -18.11 16.00 7.54
CA ALA A 732 -19.27 16.02 8.42
C ALA A 732 -19.17 14.83 9.39
N SER A 733 -19.48 15.05 10.67
CA SER A 733 -19.34 14.04 11.72
C SER A 733 -20.64 13.85 12.49
N TYR A 734 -20.96 12.60 12.82
CA TYR A 734 -22.20 12.16 13.45
C TYR A 734 -21.89 11.17 14.56
N ILE A 735 -22.63 11.24 15.67
CA ILE A 735 -22.47 10.31 16.80
C ILE A 735 -23.42 9.14 16.60
N VAL A 736 -22.91 7.93 16.70
CA VAL A 736 -23.66 6.67 16.57
C VAL A 736 -23.34 5.78 17.77
N GLU A 737 -24.38 5.32 18.47
CA GLU A 737 -24.28 4.36 19.56
C GLU A 737 -24.50 2.94 19.03
N VAL A 738 -23.48 2.09 19.14
CA VAL A 738 -23.60 0.66 18.89
C VAL A 738 -24.05 -0.02 20.18
N VAL A 739 -25.19 -0.71 20.15
CA VAL A 739 -25.73 -1.46 21.27
C VAL A 739 -25.58 -2.97 21.04
N PRO A 740 -25.49 -3.79 22.11
CA PRO A 740 -25.49 -5.24 21.95
C PRO A 740 -26.75 -5.73 21.25
N ASP A 741 -26.62 -6.77 20.43
CA ASP A 741 -27.81 -7.49 19.97
C ASP A 741 -28.16 -8.57 21.00
N GLU A 742 -29.28 -8.39 21.71
CA GLU A 742 -29.73 -9.33 22.74
C GLU A 742 -30.04 -10.72 22.16
N ASP A 743 -30.36 -10.81 20.86
CA ASP A 743 -30.66 -12.07 20.19
C ASP A 743 -29.39 -12.86 19.82
N LEU A 744 -28.25 -12.19 19.59
CA LEU A 744 -26.93 -12.83 19.43
C LEU A 744 -26.33 -13.29 20.77
N LEU A 745 -26.80 -12.74 21.89
CA LEU A 745 -26.35 -13.10 23.25
C LEU A 745 -27.16 -14.25 23.88
N ARG A 746 -28.27 -14.65 23.28
CA ARG A 746 -29.15 -15.75 23.72
C ARG A 746 -28.96 -16.98 22.85
#